data_AF-A0AAV4L6F8-F1
#
_entry.id   AF-A0AAV4L6F8-F1
#
_cell.length_a   1.000
_cell.length_b   1.000
_cell.length_c   1.000
_cell.angle_alpha   90.00
_cell.angle_beta   90.00
_cell.angle_gamma   90.00
#
_symmetry.space_group_name_H-M   'P 1'
#
loop_
_entity.id
_entity.type
_entity.pdbx_description
1 polymer ?
#
loop_
_entity_poly.entity_id
_entity_poly.type
_entity_poly.pdbx_seq_one_letter_code
_entity_poly.pdbx_strand_id
1 'polypeptide(L)'
;MNTNKLQSFAAEARTSLMKAVRARIDAALEPNSLAQSDSPRAYRELTEEIQRNGGGEQGRAKTAERHAYRWFNRIIALRYMDANEFTGVHVVSGEELDNPNALPAVLSAAKRGEFEDEIFGGVGTKSKVLPTIQALLDGGKPSNDPQGDAYGLLLRSYCDYWHKCLPFMFDDAGAADEILMPADLLAKDSVLRKAVEVMSVADCVGESDEGNVEIIGWLYQFYISERKDEVMAGFKKSKKAGADEIPAATQLFTPDWIVRYLVQNTVGRLWTQNHPESQLHNTWEYYIDPVGEDAGEILKIDSPEDLTVCDPACGSGHMLTYAFDLLYSIYDEAGYSANEIPGLILEHNLFGMEIDERAANLAAFALTMKARGKYRRFFRKGRQVQPNIQRITPERFTDDEVTELNDLYHVTFDTDTWNTYQNADTYGSLIQPPTELAALASAPSDEGAVERSETGGENTLFDEGLTKRANLVLTQTRYLSRQYAAVVANPPYMGSGNMGNELKKFVNDHYKDGKADLFAAFIYRLLLMVPEHGRLGFMSPYVWMFISSYEQLRKQIIEHEHISSLIQLEYSGFDGATVPICTFVLGKGQSTEHSSFVRLSDFVGAKQQAPRSREIIAAHRAVAEGLSVEDAPMSKHFYVCKQHDFAQIPGSPIVYWFPEELLNKFGTQSLGSQMRFAIGMITGDNNRFVRYWFEVSTSETGYGMTRTQAVESGAIWFPYASGGEFHKWYGNNTKLVNWKNDGHALQTVKTADGARVQAHNFNLDRIFKTGISWTTITSGEPSFRIQDNGFLFADAAGVAQGGQGR
;
A
#
# COMPACT_ATOMS: atom_id res chain seq x y z
N MET A 1 21.15 5.90 -10.12
CA MET A 1 20.07 6.81 -9.69
C MET A 1 20.34 7.53 -8.38
N ASN A 2 20.33 8.86 -8.40
CA ASN A 2 20.46 9.72 -7.22
C ASN A 2 19.07 10.14 -6.70
N THR A 3 18.50 9.37 -5.78
CA THR A 3 17.15 9.58 -5.24
C THR A 3 16.97 10.92 -4.52
N ASN A 4 18.03 11.46 -3.89
CA ASN A 4 17.96 12.75 -3.21
C ASN A 4 17.69 13.91 -4.19
N LYS A 5 18.34 13.89 -5.37
CA LYS A 5 18.09 14.91 -6.41
C LYS A 5 16.69 14.81 -6.98
N LEU A 6 16.20 13.59 -7.22
CA LEU A 6 14.82 13.34 -7.66
C LEU A 6 13.81 13.86 -6.63
N GLN A 7 14.09 13.67 -5.34
CA GLN A 7 13.22 14.15 -4.28
C GLN A 7 13.11 15.67 -4.24
N SER A 8 14.24 16.37 -4.25
CA SER A 8 14.24 17.84 -4.28
C SER A 8 13.53 18.39 -5.52
N PHE A 9 13.80 17.80 -6.69
CA PHE A 9 13.15 18.20 -7.94
C PHE A 9 11.63 18.02 -7.91
N ALA A 10 11.13 16.86 -7.47
CA ALA A 10 9.69 16.59 -7.49
C ALA A 10 8.92 17.55 -6.56
N ALA A 11 9.46 17.84 -5.37
CA ALA A 11 8.86 18.80 -4.44
C ALA A 11 8.86 20.25 -5.01
N GLU A 12 9.97 20.68 -5.59
CA GLU A 12 10.06 21.99 -6.24
C GLU A 12 9.14 22.10 -7.46
N ALA A 13 9.07 21.04 -8.28
CA ALA A 13 8.24 20.99 -9.48
C ALA A 13 6.75 21.09 -9.13
N ARG A 14 6.30 20.41 -8.07
CA ARG A 14 4.93 20.55 -7.53
C ARG A 14 4.60 22.00 -7.24
N THR A 15 5.41 22.66 -6.40
CA THR A 15 5.17 24.04 -5.98
C THR A 15 5.19 25.00 -7.17
N SER A 16 6.15 24.83 -8.08
CA SER A 16 6.31 25.68 -9.28
C SER A 16 5.13 25.54 -10.24
N LEU A 17 4.75 24.31 -10.59
CA LEU A 17 3.64 24.05 -11.51
C LEU A 17 2.30 24.45 -10.91
N MET A 18 2.06 24.20 -9.62
CA MET A 18 0.84 24.66 -8.95
C MET A 18 0.71 26.18 -9.03
N LYS A 19 1.79 26.92 -8.79
CA LYS A 19 1.80 28.38 -8.92
C LYS A 19 1.54 28.83 -10.36
N ALA A 20 2.19 28.20 -11.33
CA ALA A 20 2.06 28.54 -12.75
C ALA A 20 0.64 28.28 -13.29
N VAL A 21 0.09 27.11 -13.00
CA VAL A 21 -1.28 26.74 -13.37
C VAL A 21 -2.29 27.63 -12.64
N ARG A 22 -2.05 27.95 -11.36
CA ARG A 22 -2.95 28.84 -10.64
C ARG A 22 -3.04 30.24 -11.26
N ALA A 23 -1.90 30.79 -11.67
CA ALA A 23 -1.88 32.06 -12.39
C ALA A 23 -2.67 32.00 -13.71
N ARG A 24 -2.62 30.87 -14.44
CA ARG A 24 -3.44 30.65 -15.64
C ARG A 24 -4.93 30.57 -15.33
N ILE A 25 -5.32 29.87 -14.26
CA ILE A 25 -6.73 29.82 -13.81
C ILE A 25 -7.22 31.24 -13.49
N ASP A 26 -6.45 32.00 -12.70
CA ASP A 26 -6.86 33.34 -12.29
C ASP A 26 -6.98 34.27 -13.51
N ALA A 27 -6.04 34.22 -14.46
CA ALA A 27 -6.12 34.96 -15.72
C ALA A 27 -7.29 34.54 -16.61
N ALA A 28 -7.60 33.23 -16.69
CA ALA A 28 -8.74 32.73 -17.45
C ALA A 28 -10.07 33.22 -16.86
N LEU A 29 -10.16 33.36 -15.53
CA LEU A 29 -11.37 33.78 -14.82
C LEU A 29 -11.54 35.30 -14.72
N GLU A 30 -10.59 36.11 -15.21
CA GLU A 30 -10.76 37.56 -15.26
C GLU A 30 -11.95 37.98 -16.14
N PRO A 31 -12.67 39.07 -15.80
CA PRO A 31 -13.74 39.58 -16.65
C PRO A 31 -13.24 39.92 -18.05
N ASN A 32 -13.91 39.42 -19.09
CA ASN A 32 -13.53 39.59 -20.50
C ASN A 32 -12.14 39.03 -20.87
N SER A 33 -11.70 37.95 -20.20
CA SER A 33 -10.45 37.28 -20.55
C SER A 33 -10.46 36.73 -21.97
N LEU A 34 -9.28 36.67 -22.61
CA LEU A 34 -9.11 36.05 -23.94
C LEU A 34 -9.54 34.58 -23.95
N ALA A 35 -9.48 33.87 -22.81
CA ALA A 35 -9.96 32.49 -22.72
C ALA A 35 -11.46 32.36 -23.02
N GLN A 36 -12.27 33.37 -22.64
CA GLN A 36 -13.72 33.38 -22.90
C GLN A 36 -14.05 33.59 -24.39
N SER A 37 -13.26 34.41 -25.09
CA SER A 37 -13.47 34.71 -26.52
C SER A 37 -12.82 33.69 -27.45
N ASP A 38 -11.57 33.30 -27.15
CA ASP A 38 -10.71 32.55 -28.06
C ASP A 38 -10.85 31.04 -27.86
N SER A 39 -11.32 30.60 -26.68
CA SER A 39 -11.48 29.18 -26.33
C SER A 39 -12.71 28.93 -25.44
N PRO A 40 -13.93 29.25 -25.90
CA PRO A 40 -15.15 29.19 -25.08
C PRO A 40 -15.49 27.79 -24.56
N ARG A 41 -15.09 26.73 -25.26
CA ARG A 41 -15.22 25.34 -24.79
C ARG A 41 -14.30 25.08 -23.58
N ALA A 42 -13.03 25.45 -23.70
CA ALA A 42 -12.02 25.33 -22.64
C ALA A 42 -12.45 26.04 -21.36
N TYR A 43 -12.97 27.27 -21.52
CA TYR A 43 -13.44 28.06 -20.41
C TYR A 43 -14.63 27.41 -19.68
N ARG A 44 -15.60 26.85 -20.41
CA ARG A 44 -16.75 26.14 -19.80
C ARG A 44 -16.32 24.89 -19.03
N GLU A 45 -15.47 24.07 -19.62
CA GLU A 45 -14.98 22.86 -18.96
C GLU A 45 -14.20 23.20 -17.68
N LEU A 46 -13.39 24.26 -17.70
CA LEU A 46 -12.68 24.77 -16.52
C LEU A 46 -13.65 25.21 -15.41
N THR A 47 -14.69 25.98 -15.74
CA THR A 47 -15.63 26.48 -14.72
C THR A 47 -16.49 25.36 -14.14
N GLU A 48 -16.91 24.39 -14.95
CA GLU A 48 -17.62 23.19 -14.50
C GLU A 48 -16.74 22.31 -13.60
N GLU A 49 -15.46 22.15 -13.93
CA GLU A 49 -14.50 21.42 -13.09
C GLU A 49 -14.31 22.11 -11.73
N ILE A 50 -14.11 23.42 -11.71
CA ILE A 50 -13.98 24.20 -10.46
C ILE A 50 -15.24 24.03 -9.59
N GLN A 51 -16.43 24.04 -10.20
CA GLN A 51 -17.68 23.87 -9.47
C GLN A 51 -17.81 22.46 -8.90
N ARG A 52 -17.50 21.42 -9.67
CA ARG A 52 -17.48 20.02 -9.19
C ARG A 52 -16.47 19.81 -8.07
N ASN A 53 -15.37 20.54 -8.08
CA ASN A 53 -14.33 20.50 -7.04
C ASN A 53 -14.66 21.30 -5.77
N GLY A 54 -15.93 21.70 -5.57
CA GLY A 54 -16.41 22.40 -4.38
C GLY A 54 -16.57 23.91 -4.55
N GLY A 55 -16.27 24.44 -5.74
CA GLY A 55 -16.44 25.86 -6.07
C GLY A 55 -15.50 26.80 -5.30
N GLY A 56 -15.58 28.10 -5.63
CA GLY A 56 -14.80 29.14 -4.96
C GLY A 56 -13.29 28.87 -4.96
N GLU A 57 -12.62 29.16 -3.84
CA GLU A 57 -11.17 28.97 -3.70
C GLU A 57 -10.78 27.49 -3.62
N GLN A 58 -11.60 26.67 -2.94
CA GLN A 58 -11.34 25.24 -2.80
C GLN A 58 -11.33 24.53 -4.16
N GLY A 59 -12.35 24.82 -4.98
CA GLY A 59 -12.46 24.27 -6.34
C GLY A 59 -11.28 24.69 -7.22
N ARG A 60 -10.87 25.95 -7.15
CA ARG A 60 -9.70 26.45 -7.90
C ARG A 60 -8.40 25.79 -7.43
N ALA A 61 -8.20 25.62 -6.12
CA ALA A 61 -6.99 24.99 -5.58
C ALA A 61 -6.88 23.51 -6.00
N LYS A 62 -7.97 22.74 -5.89
CA LYS A 62 -8.02 21.34 -6.35
C LYS A 62 -7.78 21.22 -7.85
N THR A 63 -8.39 22.10 -8.64
CA THR A 63 -8.20 22.14 -10.10
C THR A 63 -6.74 22.46 -10.43
N ALA A 64 -6.13 23.47 -9.78
CA ALA A 64 -4.73 23.79 -9.97
C ALA A 64 -3.80 22.62 -9.65
N GLU A 65 -4.04 21.91 -8.53
CA GLU A 65 -3.23 20.75 -8.13
C GLU A 65 -3.33 19.61 -9.16
N ARG A 66 -4.55 19.30 -9.64
CA ARG A 66 -4.79 18.27 -10.65
C ARG A 66 -4.10 18.58 -11.98
N HIS A 67 -4.23 19.81 -12.47
CA HIS A 67 -3.64 20.26 -13.74
C HIS A 67 -2.12 20.41 -13.65
N ALA A 68 -1.58 20.90 -12.53
CA ALA A 68 -0.15 20.93 -12.28
C ALA A 68 0.45 19.52 -12.32
N TYR A 69 -0.25 18.56 -11.72
CA TYR A 69 0.17 17.16 -11.73
C TYR A 69 0.14 16.55 -13.16
N ARG A 70 -0.91 16.83 -13.94
CA ARG A 70 -0.98 16.39 -15.35
C ARG A 70 0.21 16.89 -16.16
N TRP A 71 0.56 18.17 -16.02
CA TRP A 71 1.72 18.74 -16.70
C TRP A 71 3.05 18.17 -16.20
N PHE A 72 3.19 17.92 -14.90
CA PHE A 72 4.34 17.21 -14.35
C PHE A 72 4.50 15.86 -15.06
N ASN A 73 3.46 15.01 -15.03
CA ASN A 73 3.48 13.68 -15.62
C ASN A 73 3.80 13.69 -17.12
N ARG A 74 3.21 14.62 -17.89
CA ARG A 74 3.51 14.74 -19.33
C ARG A 74 4.96 15.09 -19.60
N ILE A 75 5.53 16.04 -18.84
CA ILE A 75 6.94 16.44 -18.97
C ILE A 75 7.85 15.27 -18.58
N ILE A 76 7.57 14.58 -17.47
CA ILE A 76 8.39 13.46 -16.99
C ILE A 76 8.31 12.29 -17.97
N ALA A 77 7.11 11.97 -18.49
CA ALA A 77 6.90 10.91 -19.47
C ALA A 77 7.63 11.20 -20.78
N LEU A 78 7.51 12.42 -21.33
CA LEU A 78 8.22 12.80 -22.55
C LEU A 78 9.74 12.86 -22.33
N ARG A 79 10.21 13.31 -21.17
CA ARG A 79 11.64 13.25 -20.82
C ARG A 79 12.14 11.80 -20.81
N TYR A 80 11.40 10.91 -20.16
CA TYR A 80 11.73 9.50 -20.12
C TYR A 80 11.79 8.89 -21.53
N MET A 81 10.81 9.23 -22.37
CA MET A 81 10.76 8.76 -23.75
C MET A 81 11.89 9.32 -24.61
N ASP A 82 12.25 10.60 -24.46
CA ASP A 82 13.40 11.19 -25.14
C ASP A 82 14.70 10.49 -24.74
N ALA A 83 14.91 10.29 -23.43
CA ALA A 83 16.11 9.65 -22.90
C ALA A 83 16.29 8.19 -23.37
N ASN A 84 15.18 7.50 -23.68
CA ASN A 84 15.17 6.14 -24.22
C ASN A 84 15.05 6.10 -25.76
N GLU A 85 15.08 7.25 -26.44
CA GLU A 85 14.89 7.38 -27.90
C GLU A 85 13.59 6.73 -28.39
N PHE A 86 12.51 6.88 -27.63
CA PHE A 86 11.17 6.43 -28.00
C PHE A 86 10.40 7.49 -28.80
N THR A 87 10.80 8.76 -28.72
CA THR A 87 10.34 9.86 -29.57
C THR A 87 11.12 9.90 -30.89
N GLY A 88 10.49 10.44 -31.95
CA GLY A 88 11.17 10.67 -33.23
C GLY A 88 12.15 11.84 -33.11
N VAL A 89 11.61 13.03 -32.86
CA VAL A 89 12.35 14.21 -32.39
C VAL A 89 12.09 14.44 -30.89
N HIS A 90 13.14 14.78 -30.15
CA HIS A 90 13.04 14.99 -28.71
C HIS A 90 12.16 16.20 -28.37
N VAL A 91 11.16 15.96 -27.52
CA VAL A 91 10.11 16.95 -27.22
C VAL A 91 10.49 17.82 -26.03
N VAL A 92 11.13 17.24 -25.01
CA VAL A 92 11.58 17.93 -23.79
C VAL A 92 13.08 18.19 -23.86
N SER A 93 13.83 17.25 -24.41
CA SER A 93 15.28 17.22 -24.43
C SER A 93 15.84 17.91 -25.68
N GLY A 94 17.08 18.39 -25.62
CA GLY A 94 17.78 18.91 -26.80
C GLY A 94 18.39 17.80 -27.67
N GLU A 95 19.17 18.19 -28.68
CA GLU A 95 20.01 17.25 -29.46
C GLU A 95 21.04 16.55 -28.56
N GLU A 96 21.61 17.30 -27.61
CA GLU A 96 22.38 16.76 -26.49
C GLU A 96 21.42 16.41 -25.35
N LEU A 97 21.08 15.13 -25.22
CA LEU A 97 20.02 14.64 -24.33
C LEU A 97 20.14 15.08 -22.87
N ASP A 98 21.35 15.15 -22.32
CA ASP A 98 21.61 15.53 -20.92
C ASP A 98 22.02 16.99 -20.74
N ASN A 99 21.89 17.84 -21.77
CA ASN A 99 22.20 19.26 -21.67
C ASN A 99 20.93 20.05 -21.30
N PRO A 100 20.73 20.44 -20.03
CA PRO A 100 19.53 21.17 -19.60
C PRO A 100 19.48 22.60 -20.16
N ASN A 101 20.57 23.09 -20.77
CA ASN A 101 20.61 24.42 -21.37
C ASN A 101 20.24 24.42 -22.85
N ALA A 102 20.19 23.25 -23.50
CA ALA A 102 19.79 23.12 -24.89
C ALA A 102 18.30 23.49 -25.05
N LEU A 103 17.94 24.05 -26.21
CA LEU A 103 16.54 24.16 -26.59
C LEU A 103 16.01 22.75 -26.91
N PRO A 104 14.73 22.46 -26.61
CA PRO A 104 14.12 21.21 -27.03
C PRO A 104 14.34 20.97 -28.54
N ALA A 105 14.69 19.74 -28.92
CA ALA A 105 15.05 19.41 -30.30
C ALA A 105 13.89 19.72 -31.25
N VAL A 106 12.65 19.46 -30.82
CA VAL A 106 11.43 19.80 -31.55
C VAL A 106 11.32 21.29 -31.89
N LEU A 107 11.72 22.18 -30.98
CA LEU A 107 11.72 23.63 -31.22
C LEU A 107 12.86 24.03 -32.16
N SER A 108 14.02 23.40 -32.02
CA SER A 108 15.17 23.62 -32.90
C SER A 108 14.89 23.19 -34.34
N ALA A 109 14.21 22.04 -34.52
CA ALA A 109 13.73 21.55 -35.81
C ALA A 109 12.68 22.50 -36.41
N ALA A 110 11.67 22.91 -35.63
CA ALA A 110 10.65 23.84 -36.11
C ALA A 110 11.22 25.18 -36.61
N LYS A 111 12.28 25.70 -35.97
CA LYS A 111 13.01 26.90 -36.41
C LYS A 111 13.74 26.71 -37.75
N ARG A 112 14.08 25.47 -38.13
CA ARG A 112 14.63 25.12 -39.44
C ARG A 112 13.54 24.83 -40.48
N GLY A 113 12.26 24.92 -40.10
CA GLY A 113 11.14 24.54 -40.95
C GLY A 113 10.93 23.03 -41.05
N GLU A 114 11.55 22.24 -40.17
CA GLU A 114 11.45 20.79 -40.12
C GLU A 114 10.32 20.36 -39.18
N PHE A 115 9.36 19.61 -39.69
CA PHE A 115 8.21 19.10 -38.93
C PHE A 115 7.97 17.63 -39.27
N GLU A 116 7.59 16.82 -38.29
CA GLU A 116 7.28 15.41 -38.51
C GLU A 116 5.95 15.24 -39.25
N ASP A 117 5.97 14.58 -40.42
CA ASP A 117 4.80 14.35 -41.26
C ASP A 117 3.70 13.54 -40.54
N GLU A 118 4.06 12.61 -39.65
CA GLU A 118 3.08 11.81 -38.90
C GLU A 118 2.25 12.65 -37.91
N ILE A 119 2.76 13.80 -37.50
CA ILE A 119 2.12 14.72 -36.54
C ILE A 119 1.45 15.89 -37.27
N PHE A 120 2.14 16.48 -38.26
CA PHE A 120 1.73 17.73 -38.91
C PHE A 120 1.28 17.57 -40.38
N GLY A 121 1.51 16.41 -41.02
CA GLY A 121 1.22 16.18 -42.44
C GLY A 121 -0.23 15.80 -42.77
N GLY A 122 -1.07 15.54 -41.76
CA GLY A 122 -2.48 15.16 -41.96
C GLY A 122 -3.45 16.32 -42.19
N VAL A 123 -4.61 16.06 -42.80
CA VAL A 123 -5.70 17.04 -42.98
C VAL A 123 -6.46 17.21 -41.65
N GLY A 124 -6.54 18.43 -41.09
CA GLY A 124 -7.30 18.68 -39.85
C GLY A 124 -6.80 19.87 -39.02
N THR A 125 -7.19 19.97 -37.74
CA THR A 125 -6.80 21.06 -36.83
C THR A 125 -5.28 21.21 -36.70
N LYS A 126 -4.52 20.10 -36.75
CA LYS A 126 -3.05 20.09 -36.66
C LYS A 126 -2.38 20.81 -37.83
N SER A 127 -2.96 20.75 -39.05
CA SER A 127 -2.46 21.51 -40.21
C SER A 127 -2.75 23.01 -40.12
N LYS A 128 -3.69 23.44 -39.24
CA LYS A 128 -3.99 24.85 -38.97
C LYS A 128 -3.10 25.46 -37.88
N VAL A 129 -2.53 24.64 -37.00
CA VAL A 129 -1.59 25.09 -35.96
C VAL A 129 -0.22 25.42 -36.56
N LEU A 130 0.22 24.67 -37.58
CA LEU A 130 1.52 24.85 -38.24
C LEU A 130 1.77 26.28 -38.76
N PRO A 131 0.84 26.93 -39.51
CA PRO A 131 1.01 28.33 -39.90
C PRO A 131 1.15 29.30 -38.71
N THR A 132 0.52 28.99 -37.57
CA THR A 132 0.61 29.81 -36.37
C THR A 132 1.99 29.68 -35.72
N ILE A 133 2.53 28.46 -35.64
CA ILE A 133 3.89 28.19 -35.15
C ILE A 133 4.91 28.94 -36.02
N GLN A 134 4.81 28.81 -37.34
CA GLN A 134 5.69 29.49 -38.29
C GLN A 134 5.59 31.01 -38.15
N ALA A 135 4.37 31.56 -38.09
CA ALA A 135 4.18 33.01 -37.89
C ALA A 135 4.76 33.51 -36.56
N LEU A 136 4.73 32.72 -35.49
CA LEU A 136 5.37 33.08 -34.22
C LEU A 136 6.91 33.08 -34.35
N LEU A 137 7.48 32.07 -35.00
CA LEU A 137 8.94 31.93 -35.14
C LEU A 137 9.56 32.94 -36.13
N ASP A 138 8.86 33.27 -37.22
CA ASP A 138 9.32 34.20 -38.25
C ASP A 138 8.90 35.66 -37.98
N GLY A 139 8.20 35.92 -36.86
CA GLY A 139 7.75 37.27 -36.46
C GLY A 139 6.52 37.78 -37.22
N GLY A 140 5.82 36.93 -37.98
CA GLY A 140 4.55 37.23 -38.64
C GLY A 140 3.35 37.39 -37.68
N LYS A 141 3.45 36.87 -36.45
CA LYS A 141 2.45 37.05 -35.38
C LYS A 141 3.11 37.73 -34.17
N PRO A 142 2.60 38.88 -33.69
CA PRO A 142 3.11 39.52 -32.49
C PRO A 142 2.93 38.63 -31.25
N SER A 143 4.00 38.44 -30.48
CA SER A 143 3.96 37.81 -29.15
C SER A 143 5.07 38.39 -28.27
N ASN A 144 4.83 38.42 -26.96
CA ASN A 144 5.84 38.80 -25.96
C ASN A 144 6.86 37.68 -25.70
N ASP A 145 6.49 36.42 -25.97
CA ASP A 145 7.38 35.25 -25.93
C ASP A 145 7.09 34.32 -27.13
N PRO A 146 7.53 34.69 -28.34
CA PRO A 146 7.20 33.92 -29.54
C PRO A 146 7.75 32.49 -29.52
N GLN A 147 8.90 32.26 -28.85
CA GLN A 147 9.51 30.93 -28.76
C GLN A 147 8.77 30.05 -27.76
N GLY A 148 8.39 30.58 -26.59
CA GLY A 148 7.59 29.86 -25.61
C GLY A 148 6.21 29.51 -26.14
N ASP A 149 5.54 30.45 -26.82
CA ASP A 149 4.24 30.21 -27.44
C ASP A 149 4.32 29.15 -28.55
N ALA A 150 5.35 29.22 -29.42
CA ALA A 150 5.57 28.21 -30.45
C ALA A 150 5.86 26.83 -29.83
N TYR A 151 6.71 26.78 -28.80
CA TYR A 151 7.00 25.53 -28.08
C TYR A 151 5.75 24.94 -27.42
N GLY A 152 4.90 25.77 -26.82
CA GLY A 152 3.65 25.31 -26.22
C GLY A 152 2.71 24.64 -27.23
N LEU A 153 2.59 25.22 -28.43
CA LEU A 153 1.82 24.62 -29.54
C LEU A 153 2.44 23.31 -30.04
N LEU A 154 3.78 23.24 -30.12
CA LEU A 154 4.49 22.00 -30.44
C LEU A 154 4.23 20.93 -29.39
N LEU A 155 4.51 21.21 -28.12
CA LEU A 155 4.30 20.29 -27.00
C LEU A 155 2.88 19.72 -26.99
N ARG A 156 1.88 20.59 -27.16
CA ARG A 156 0.47 20.16 -27.29
C ARG A 156 0.26 19.22 -28.47
N SER A 157 0.77 19.55 -29.65
CA SER A 157 0.62 18.71 -30.85
C SER A 157 1.23 17.31 -30.66
N TYR A 158 2.34 17.22 -29.92
CA TYR A 158 2.96 15.94 -29.53
C TYR A 158 2.15 15.19 -28.47
N CYS A 159 1.59 15.87 -27.46
CA CYS A 159 0.64 15.25 -26.53
C CYS A 159 -0.56 14.65 -27.29
N ASP A 160 -1.17 15.40 -28.21
CA ASP A 160 -2.29 14.94 -29.04
C ASP A 160 -1.89 13.80 -29.99
N TYR A 161 -0.61 13.67 -30.35
CA TYR A 161 -0.11 12.55 -31.12
C TYR A 161 0.02 11.30 -30.25
N TRP A 162 0.67 11.46 -29.09
CA TRP A 162 0.92 10.38 -28.15
C TRP A 162 -0.33 9.89 -27.44
N HIS A 163 -1.41 10.67 -27.35
CA HIS A 163 -2.73 10.24 -26.87
C HIS A 163 -3.20 8.94 -27.52
N LYS A 164 -2.94 8.76 -28.82
CA LYS A 164 -3.33 7.55 -29.56
C LYS A 164 -2.73 6.27 -28.98
N CYS A 165 -1.50 6.36 -28.48
CA CYS A 165 -0.77 5.24 -27.92
C CYS A 165 -0.90 5.21 -26.39
N LEU A 166 -0.91 6.37 -25.75
CA LEU A 166 -0.80 6.52 -24.30
C LEU A 166 -1.97 7.39 -23.80
N PRO A 167 -3.24 6.95 -24.01
CA PRO A 167 -4.42 7.77 -23.73
C PRO A 167 -4.56 8.11 -22.25
N PHE A 168 -4.08 7.25 -21.34
CA PHE A 168 -4.06 7.50 -19.90
C PHE A 168 -3.07 8.60 -19.49
N MET A 169 -1.99 8.81 -20.25
CA MET A 169 -0.94 9.80 -19.92
C MET A 169 -1.20 11.14 -20.59
N PHE A 170 -1.56 11.09 -21.86
CA PHE A 170 -1.85 12.24 -22.69
C PHE A 170 -3.34 12.27 -23.00
N ASP A 171 -4.18 12.14 -21.96
CA ASP A 171 -5.64 12.17 -22.02
C ASP A 171 -6.15 13.24 -22.98
N ASP A 172 -7.22 12.93 -23.73
CA ASP A 172 -7.73 13.76 -24.83
C ASP A 172 -7.97 15.12 -24.22
N ALA A 173 -7.09 16.08 -24.55
CA ALA A 173 -6.85 17.24 -23.73
C ALA A 173 -8.21 17.85 -23.38
N GLY A 174 -8.62 17.74 -22.10
CA GLY A 174 -9.78 18.48 -21.65
C GLY A 174 -9.54 19.90 -22.11
N ALA A 175 -10.51 20.53 -22.77
CA ALA A 175 -10.28 21.81 -23.44
C ALA A 175 -9.68 22.83 -22.46
N ALA A 176 -9.91 22.69 -21.15
CA ALA A 176 -9.24 23.43 -20.09
C ALA A 176 -7.69 23.36 -20.11
N ASP A 177 -7.06 22.23 -20.44
CA ASP A 177 -5.60 22.08 -20.53
C ASP A 177 -4.99 23.05 -21.55
N GLU A 178 -5.75 23.42 -22.59
CA GLU A 178 -5.32 24.36 -23.63
C GLU A 178 -4.99 25.75 -23.07
N ILE A 179 -5.77 26.20 -22.09
CA ILE A 179 -5.64 27.51 -21.46
C ILE A 179 -4.85 27.44 -20.14
N LEU A 180 -4.64 26.24 -19.59
CA LEU A 180 -3.94 26.00 -18.33
C LEU A 180 -2.49 25.55 -18.47
N MET A 181 -1.94 25.55 -19.69
CA MET A 181 -0.53 25.26 -19.92
C MET A 181 0.38 26.21 -19.12
N PRO A 182 1.35 25.69 -18.33
CA PRO A 182 2.29 26.50 -17.58
C PRO A 182 3.05 27.46 -18.50
N ALA A 183 3.17 28.72 -18.08
CA ALA A 183 4.05 29.68 -18.75
C ALA A 183 5.53 29.33 -18.50
N ASP A 184 6.43 29.97 -19.26
CA ASP A 184 7.87 29.98 -19.01
C ASP A 184 8.57 28.59 -19.00
N LEU A 185 8.03 27.61 -19.72
CA LEU A 185 8.62 26.26 -19.82
C LEU A 185 10.04 26.25 -20.43
N LEU A 186 10.47 27.31 -21.11
CA LEU A 186 11.82 27.44 -21.67
C LEU A 186 12.79 28.23 -20.77
N ALA A 187 12.31 28.81 -19.67
CA ALA A 187 13.13 29.59 -18.74
C ALA A 187 14.20 28.74 -18.06
N LYS A 188 15.28 29.39 -17.59
CA LYS A 188 16.47 28.73 -17.03
C LYS A 188 16.15 27.79 -15.85
N ASP A 189 15.22 28.18 -14.98
CA ASP A 189 14.84 27.42 -13.79
C ASP A 189 13.49 26.68 -13.94
N SER A 190 13.03 26.49 -15.19
CA SER A 190 11.78 25.82 -15.51
C SER A 190 11.80 24.34 -15.10
N VAL A 191 10.62 23.79 -14.83
CA VAL A 191 10.46 22.36 -14.52
C VAL A 191 10.97 21.48 -15.66
N LEU A 192 10.83 21.93 -16.91
CA LEU A 192 11.34 21.25 -18.09
C LEU A 192 12.87 21.08 -18.04
N ARG A 193 13.63 22.16 -17.82
CA ARG A 193 15.10 22.09 -17.77
C ARG A 193 15.60 21.27 -16.59
N LYS A 194 14.95 21.43 -15.43
CA LYS A 194 15.27 20.63 -14.24
C LYS A 194 14.98 19.14 -14.44
N ALA A 195 13.94 18.78 -15.18
CA ALA A 195 13.67 17.39 -15.53
C ALA A 195 14.82 16.80 -16.35
N VAL A 196 15.35 17.52 -17.34
CA VAL A 196 16.52 17.10 -18.13
C VAL A 196 17.76 16.92 -17.24
N GLU A 197 18.01 17.86 -16.33
CA GLU A 197 19.16 17.82 -15.41
C GLU A 197 19.12 16.62 -14.45
N VAL A 198 17.94 16.29 -13.92
CA VAL A 198 17.79 15.32 -12.83
C VAL A 198 17.49 13.92 -13.34
N MET A 199 16.77 13.80 -14.46
CA MET A 199 16.50 12.53 -15.12
C MET A 199 17.55 12.29 -16.21
N SER A 200 18.77 11.92 -15.82
CA SER A 200 19.84 11.62 -16.79
C SER A 200 19.47 10.46 -17.71
N VAL A 201 20.08 10.39 -18.90
CA VAL A 201 19.93 9.24 -19.80
C VAL A 201 20.26 7.93 -19.07
N ALA A 202 21.36 7.89 -18.32
CA ALA A 202 21.76 6.71 -17.56
C ALA A 202 20.70 6.26 -16.53
N ASP A 203 20.02 7.20 -15.86
CA ASP A 203 18.98 6.88 -14.90
C ASP A 203 17.66 6.44 -15.56
N CYS A 204 17.35 6.94 -16.76
CA CYS A 204 16.13 6.60 -17.51
C CYS A 204 16.25 5.31 -18.31
N VAL A 205 17.46 5.01 -18.83
CA VAL A 205 17.75 3.82 -19.64
C VAL A 205 18.05 2.61 -18.76
N GLY A 206 18.76 2.83 -17.65
CA GLY A 206 19.17 1.77 -16.73
C GLY A 206 20.31 0.91 -17.29
N GLU A 207 20.57 -0.23 -16.64
CA GLU A 207 21.70 -1.11 -16.98
C GLU A 207 21.42 -2.06 -18.17
N SER A 208 20.15 -2.32 -18.48
CA SER A 208 19.74 -3.28 -19.51
C SER A 208 19.45 -2.66 -20.88
N ASP A 209 19.56 -1.34 -21.03
CA ASP A 209 19.11 -0.58 -22.21
C ASP A 209 17.62 -0.78 -22.59
N GLU A 210 16.82 -1.32 -21.68
CA GLU A 210 15.38 -1.56 -21.87
C GLU A 210 14.48 -0.51 -21.18
N GLY A 211 15.09 0.46 -20.50
CA GLY A 211 14.40 1.53 -19.80
C GLY A 211 14.12 1.22 -18.32
N ASN A 212 14.55 2.12 -17.45
CA ASN A 212 14.36 2.06 -16.01
C ASN A 212 13.12 2.84 -15.56
N VAL A 213 11.96 2.20 -15.62
CA VAL A 213 10.67 2.82 -15.24
C VAL A 213 10.56 3.14 -13.74
N GLU A 214 11.42 2.59 -12.87
CA GLU A 214 11.39 2.85 -11.44
C GLU A 214 11.61 4.34 -11.11
N ILE A 215 12.38 5.06 -11.93
CA ILE A 215 12.61 6.50 -11.74
C ILE A 215 11.30 7.30 -11.64
N ILE A 216 10.28 6.87 -12.39
CA ILE A 216 8.96 7.51 -12.44
C ILE A 216 8.20 7.22 -11.14
N GLY A 217 8.28 6.00 -10.62
CA GLY A 217 7.71 5.63 -9.32
C GLY A 217 8.29 6.49 -8.18
N TRP A 218 9.61 6.70 -8.18
CA TRP A 218 10.27 7.58 -7.21
C TRP A 218 9.83 9.04 -7.34
N LEU A 219 9.82 9.58 -8.56
CA LEU A 219 9.36 10.95 -8.82
C LEU A 219 7.93 11.18 -8.32
N TYR A 220 7.04 10.21 -8.52
CA TYR A 220 5.68 10.28 -8.02
C TYR A 220 5.62 10.31 -6.49
N GLN A 221 6.32 9.38 -5.83
CA GLN A 221 6.37 9.33 -4.37
C GLN A 221 6.86 10.66 -3.78
N PHE A 222 7.90 11.24 -4.38
CA PHE A 222 8.46 12.49 -3.92
C PHE A 222 7.57 13.70 -4.23
N TYR A 223 6.87 13.69 -5.36
CA TYR A 223 5.94 14.79 -5.71
C TYR A 223 4.86 14.97 -4.64
N ILE A 224 4.35 13.87 -4.08
CA ILE A 224 3.22 13.87 -3.15
C ILE A 224 3.62 13.80 -1.67
N SER A 225 4.93 13.75 -1.35
CA SER A 225 5.40 13.58 0.03
C SER A 225 4.94 14.72 0.95
N GLU A 226 4.95 15.97 0.47
CA GLU A 226 4.45 17.11 1.24
C GLU A 226 2.97 16.97 1.58
N ARG A 227 2.17 16.50 0.61
CA ARG A 227 0.74 16.27 0.80
C ARG A 227 0.49 15.15 1.82
N LYS A 228 1.31 14.10 1.81
CA LYS A 228 1.27 13.04 2.82
C LYS A 228 1.58 13.59 4.22
N ASP A 229 2.60 14.43 4.36
CA ASP A 229 2.96 15.04 5.63
C ASP A 229 1.85 15.96 6.19
N GLU A 230 1.20 16.75 5.33
CA GLU A 230 0.03 17.56 5.67
C GLU A 230 -1.11 16.70 6.25
N VAL A 231 -1.42 15.57 5.59
CA VAL A 231 -2.49 14.66 6.01
C VAL A 231 -2.15 13.98 7.33
N MET A 232 -0.89 13.51 7.49
CA MET A 232 -0.40 12.91 8.73
C MET A 232 -0.41 13.88 9.90
N ALA A 233 -0.06 15.16 9.67
CA ALA A 233 -0.19 16.21 10.66
C ALA A 233 -1.66 16.49 11.04
N GLY A 234 -2.58 16.35 10.08
CA GLY A 234 -4.03 16.41 10.31
C GLY A 234 -4.52 15.33 11.27
N PHE A 235 -4.03 14.08 11.15
CA PHE A 235 -4.40 12.98 12.05
C PHE A 235 -3.99 13.25 13.50
N LYS A 236 -2.82 13.87 13.72
CA LYS A 236 -2.38 14.32 15.05
C LYS A 236 -3.32 15.36 15.67
N LYS A 237 -4.10 16.06 14.84
CA LYS A 237 -5.14 17.03 15.22
C LYS A 237 -6.55 16.44 15.21
N SER A 238 -6.68 15.11 15.24
CA SER A 238 -7.96 14.37 15.21
C SER A 238 -8.79 14.53 13.93
N LYS A 239 -8.21 15.05 12.84
CA LYS A 239 -8.83 14.96 11.51
C LYS A 239 -8.87 13.48 11.08
N LYS A 240 -9.91 13.06 10.36
CA LYS A 240 -10.04 11.71 9.79
C LYS A 240 -9.82 11.76 8.29
N ALA A 241 -9.45 10.63 7.70
CA ALA A 241 -9.28 10.53 6.25
C ALA A 241 -10.65 10.46 5.56
N GLY A 242 -10.93 11.38 4.64
CA GLY A 242 -11.96 11.23 3.61
C GLY A 242 -11.36 10.89 2.25
N ALA A 243 -12.18 10.89 1.19
CA ALA A 243 -11.77 10.56 -0.18
C ALA A 243 -10.52 11.33 -0.64
N ASP A 244 -10.42 12.63 -0.35
CA ASP A 244 -9.27 13.48 -0.75
C ASP A 244 -7.97 13.15 0.02
N GLU A 245 -8.06 12.55 1.21
CA GLU A 245 -6.91 12.26 2.06
C GLU A 245 -6.43 10.82 1.96
N ILE A 246 -7.30 9.86 1.62
CA ILE A 246 -6.96 8.42 1.58
C ILE A 246 -5.74 8.14 0.68
N PRO A 247 -5.66 8.64 -0.58
CA PRO A 247 -4.52 8.37 -1.45
C PRO A 247 -3.18 8.78 -0.82
N ALA A 248 -3.10 9.98 -0.26
CA ALA A 248 -1.87 10.48 0.36
C ALA A 248 -1.58 9.80 1.71
N ALA A 249 -2.62 9.45 2.48
CA ALA A 249 -2.47 8.84 3.80
C ALA A 249 -1.90 7.42 3.73
N THR A 250 -2.20 6.70 2.65
CA THR A 250 -1.97 5.25 2.56
C THR A 250 -0.80 4.89 1.65
N GLN A 251 -0.23 5.87 0.94
CA GLN A 251 0.84 5.64 -0.01
C GLN A 251 2.15 5.21 0.66
N LEU A 252 2.60 4.02 0.29
CA LEU A 252 3.87 3.43 0.73
C LEU A 252 4.50 2.73 -0.47
N PHE A 253 5.72 3.15 -0.84
CA PHE A 253 6.46 2.48 -1.92
C PHE A 253 7.01 1.15 -1.42
N THR A 254 6.83 0.10 -2.21
CA THR A 254 7.36 -1.24 -1.92
C THR A 254 8.78 -1.36 -2.49
N PRO A 255 9.82 -1.61 -1.67
CA PRO A 255 11.18 -1.86 -2.12
C PRO A 255 11.25 -3.03 -3.11
N ASP A 256 12.13 -2.91 -4.11
CA ASP A 256 12.33 -3.91 -5.17
C ASP A 256 12.50 -5.33 -4.61
N TRP A 257 13.32 -5.52 -3.58
CA TRP A 257 13.54 -6.85 -3.00
C TRP A 257 12.26 -7.51 -2.43
N ILE A 258 11.33 -6.72 -1.87
CA ILE A 258 10.04 -7.21 -1.38
C ILE A 258 9.15 -7.57 -2.58
N VAL A 259 9.14 -6.73 -3.61
CA VAL A 259 8.44 -7.02 -4.87
C VAL A 259 8.93 -8.33 -5.46
N ARG A 260 10.25 -8.52 -5.56
CA ARG A 260 10.87 -9.76 -6.04
C ARG A 260 10.44 -10.96 -5.21
N TYR A 261 10.54 -10.87 -3.89
CA TYR A 261 10.08 -11.92 -2.98
C TYR A 261 8.61 -12.29 -3.25
N LEU A 262 7.70 -11.32 -3.29
CA LEU A 262 6.27 -11.55 -3.46
C LEU A 262 5.96 -12.19 -4.81
N VAL A 263 6.53 -11.69 -5.91
CA VAL A 263 6.22 -12.17 -7.25
C VAL A 263 6.91 -13.52 -7.53
N GLN A 264 8.16 -13.71 -7.09
CA GLN A 264 8.86 -15.00 -7.23
C GLN A 264 8.12 -16.12 -6.47
N ASN A 265 7.62 -15.83 -5.27
CA ASN A 265 6.93 -16.83 -4.44
C ASN A 265 5.42 -16.94 -4.68
N THR A 266 4.84 -16.14 -5.57
CA THR A 266 3.46 -16.29 -6.05
C THR A 266 3.43 -16.79 -7.51
N VAL A 267 3.76 -15.92 -8.47
CA VAL A 267 3.76 -16.22 -9.91
C VAL A 267 4.82 -17.27 -10.24
N GLY A 268 6.05 -17.07 -9.78
CA GLY A 268 7.13 -18.03 -10.00
C GLY A 268 6.86 -19.39 -9.35
N ARG A 269 6.25 -19.39 -8.16
CA ARG A 269 5.78 -20.62 -7.47
C ARG A 269 4.77 -21.39 -8.30
N LEU A 270 3.74 -20.72 -8.83
CA LEU A 270 2.71 -21.37 -9.65
C LEU A 270 3.29 -21.97 -10.93
N TRP A 271 4.22 -21.26 -11.59
CA TRP A 271 4.90 -21.78 -12.77
C TRP A 271 5.74 -23.01 -12.45
N THR A 272 6.65 -22.90 -11.46
CA THR A 272 7.57 -23.99 -11.08
C THR A 272 6.88 -25.25 -10.55
N GLN A 273 5.70 -25.12 -9.94
CA GLN A 273 4.90 -26.28 -9.51
C GLN A 273 4.29 -27.05 -10.68
N ASN A 274 3.89 -26.34 -11.75
CA ASN A 274 3.31 -26.97 -12.95
C ASN A 274 4.38 -27.40 -13.97
N HIS A 275 5.54 -26.75 -13.96
CA HIS A 275 6.66 -26.96 -14.89
C HIS A 275 7.95 -27.25 -14.11
N PRO A 276 8.06 -28.43 -13.47
CA PRO A 276 9.21 -28.79 -12.62
C PRO A 276 10.54 -28.87 -13.40
N GLU A 277 10.50 -28.94 -14.72
CA GLU A 277 11.67 -28.86 -15.60
C GLU A 277 12.24 -27.45 -15.73
N SER A 278 11.45 -26.40 -15.43
CA SER A 278 11.85 -25.00 -15.54
C SER A 278 13.06 -24.70 -14.68
N GLN A 279 14.06 -24.02 -15.25
CA GLN A 279 15.30 -23.67 -14.56
C GLN A 279 15.35 -22.19 -14.15
N LEU A 280 14.30 -21.42 -14.42
CA LEU A 280 14.26 -19.98 -14.14
C LEU A 280 14.51 -19.65 -12.65
N HIS A 281 14.00 -20.50 -11.75
CA HIS A 281 14.10 -20.31 -10.31
C HIS A 281 15.52 -20.32 -9.76
N ASN A 282 16.48 -20.92 -10.48
CA ASN A 282 17.90 -20.91 -10.11
C ASN A 282 18.49 -19.50 -10.02
N THR A 283 17.89 -18.54 -10.74
CA THR A 283 18.32 -17.12 -10.74
C THR A 283 17.54 -16.25 -9.76
N TRP A 284 16.52 -16.80 -9.10
CA TRP A 284 15.63 -16.05 -8.23
C TRP A 284 16.20 -15.98 -6.80
N GLU A 285 16.82 -14.84 -6.49
CA GLU A 285 17.50 -14.60 -5.21
C GLU A 285 16.59 -14.62 -3.97
N TYR A 286 15.27 -14.43 -4.14
CA TYR A 286 14.30 -14.33 -3.05
C TYR A 286 13.25 -15.46 -3.07
N TYR A 287 13.37 -16.43 -3.98
CA TYR A 287 12.50 -17.60 -4.03
C TYR A 287 12.81 -18.54 -2.85
N ILE A 288 11.80 -19.10 -2.20
CA ILE A 288 11.97 -20.00 -1.06
C ILE A 288 11.45 -21.37 -1.43
N ASP A 289 12.32 -22.35 -1.60
CA ASP A 289 11.93 -23.71 -2.00
C ASP A 289 10.87 -24.32 -1.04
N PRO A 290 9.90 -25.08 -1.58
CA PRO A 290 8.85 -25.68 -0.76
C PRO A 290 9.46 -26.80 0.10
N VAL A 291 8.99 -26.93 1.34
CA VAL A 291 9.53 -27.90 2.30
C VAL A 291 8.40 -28.84 2.74
N GLY A 292 8.55 -30.15 2.49
CA GLY A 292 7.55 -31.17 2.85
C GLY A 292 7.32 -32.20 1.73
N GLU A 293 6.46 -33.19 1.97
CA GLU A 293 6.01 -34.16 0.96
C GLU A 293 4.74 -33.68 0.24
N ASP A 294 4.68 -33.95 -1.09
CA ASP A 294 3.63 -33.67 -2.09
C ASP A 294 2.71 -32.45 -1.85
N ALA A 295 2.74 -31.50 -2.80
CA ALA A 295 2.00 -30.23 -2.80
C ALA A 295 0.46 -30.33 -2.78
N GLY A 296 -0.10 -31.51 -2.54
CA GLY A 296 -1.54 -31.76 -2.65
C GLY A 296 -2.07 -31.48 -4.05
N GLU A 297 -3.31 -31.02 -4.14
CA GLU A 297 -3.84 -30.46 -5.38
C GLU A 297 -3.23 -29.07 -5.63
N ILE A 298 -2.88 -28.79 -6.90
CA ILE A 298 -2.34 -27.50 -7.33
C ILE A 298 -3.26 -26.85 -8.35
N LEU A 299 -3.19 -25.51 -8.46
CA LEU A 299 -3.84 -24.78 -9.54
C LEU A 299 -3.13 -25.14 -10.85
N LYS A 300 -3.89 -25.68 -11.81
CA LYS A 300 -3.37 -26.04 -13.12
C LYS A 300 -3.05 -24.80 -13.94
N ILE A 301 -1.81 -24.73 -14.41
CA ILE A 301 -1.28 -23.68 -15.29
C ILE A 301 -0.61 -24.42 -16.43
N ASP A 302 -1.27 -24.49 -17.60
CA ASP A 302 -0.78 -25.25 -18.75
C ASP A 302 0.05 -24.35 -19.69
N SER A 303 -0.27 -23.05 -19.75
CA SER A 303 0.47 -22.08 -20.54
C SER A 303 0.76 -20.78 -19.77
N PRO A 304 1.71 -19.95 -20.23
CA PRO A 304 1.98 -18.66 -19.60
C PRO A 304 0.75 -17.75 -19.49
N GLU A 305 -0.20 -17.82 -20.44
CA GLU A 305 -1.43 -17.03 -20.45
C GLU A 305 -2.37 -17.33 -19.26
N ASP A 306 -2.29 -18.54 -18.68
CA ASP A 306 -3.09 -18.94 -17.52
C ASP A 306 -2.64 -18.20 -16.23
N LEU A 307 -1.40 -17.68 -16.21
CA LEU A 307 -0.83 -16.95 -15.06
C LEU A 307 -1.37 -15.51 -14.97
N THR A 308 -2.63 -15.40 -14.58
CA THR A 308 -3.26 -14.11 -14.31
C THR A 308 -2.76 -13.53 -12.97
N VAL A 309 -2.24 -12.30 -13.01
CA VAL A 309 -1.62 -11.59 -11.88
C VAL A 309 -2.35 -10.27 -11.65
N CYS A 310 -2.82 -10.06 -10.42
CA CYS A 310 -3.50 -8.83 -10.05
C CYS A 310 -2.80 -8.10 -8.90
N ASP A 311 -2.62 -6.78 -9.05
CA ASP A 311 -2.35 -5.87 -7.94
C ASP A 311 -3.56 -4.95 -7.72
N PRO A 312 -4.41 -5.22 -6.72
CA PRO A 312 -5.67 -4.52 -6.49
C PRO A 312 -5.50 -3.18 -5.76
N ALA A 313 -4.26 -2.77 -5.45
CA ALA A 313 -3.92 -1.47 -4.92
C ALA A 313 -2.57 -1.04 -5.51
N CYS A 314 -2.50 -1.01 -6.85
CA CYS A 314 -1.23 -1.10 -7.57
C CYS A 314 -0.32 0.10 -7.43
N GLY A 315 -0.82 1.24 -6.95
CA GLY A 315 -0.05 2.47 -6.92
C GLY A 315 0.52 2.77 -8.32
N SER A 316 1.81 3.05 -8.40
CA SER A 316 2.51 3.28 -9.68
C SER A 316 2.89 2.00 -10.44
N GLY A 317 2.37 0.83 -10.05
CA GLY A 317 2.53 -0.43 -10.78
C GLY A 317 3.84 -1.19 -10.52
N HIS A 318 4.56 -0.91 -9.43
CA HIS A 318 5.89 -1.49 -9.19
C HIS A 318 5.89 -3.03 -9.11
N MET A 319 4.86 -3.63 -8.49
CA MET A 319 4.70 -5.09 -8.49
C MET A 319 4.47 -5.65 -9.89
N LEU A 320 3.61 -4.98 -10.67
CA LEU A 320 3.27 -5.38 -12.03
C LEU A 320 4.46 -5.25 -12.98
N THR A 321 5.34 -4.27 -12.81
CA THR A 321 6.53 -4.10 -13.66
C THR A 321 7.55 -5.22 -13.47
N TYR A 322 7.73 -5.73 -12.25
CA TYR A 322 8.58 -6.90 -12.03
C TYR A 322 7.89 -8.21 -12.43
N ALA A 323 6.58 -8.32 -12.21
CA ALA A 323 5.79 -9.45 -12.73
C ALA A 323 5.88 -9.53 -14.26
N PHE A 324 5.90 -8.39 -14.97
CA PHE A 324 6.15 -8.34 -16.41
C PHE A 324 7.49 -9.00 -16.80
N ASP A 325 8.58 -8.69 -16.08
CA ASP A 325 9.90 -9.26 -16.38
C ASP A 325 9.98 -10.77 -16.12
N LEU A 326 9.38 -11.21 -15.01
CA LEU A 326 9.32 -12.62 -14.68
C LEU A 326 8.46 -13.39 -15.70
N LEU A 327 7.29 -12.85 -16.08
CA LEU A 327 6.46 -13.43 -17.12
C LEU A 327 7.16 -13.44 -18.47
N TYR A 328 7.88 -12.38 -18.84
CA TYR A 328 8.66 -12.36 -20.08
C TYR A 328 9.63 -13.54 -20.14
N SER A 329 10.33 -13.81 -19.03
CA SER A 329 11.24 -14.95 -18.93
C SER A 329 10.52 -16.29 -19.04
N ILE A 330 9.30 -16.40 -18.50
CA ILE A 330 8.44 -17.58 -18.63
C ILE A 330 8.00 -17.80 -20.09
N TYR A 331 7.50 -16.78 -20.77
CA TYR A 331 7.09 -16.87 -22.18
C TYR A 331 8.27 -17.21 -23.09
N ASP A 332 9.45 -16.66 -22.81
CA ASP A 332 10.68 -16.95 -23.56
C ASP A 332 11.11 -18.42 -23.37
N GLU A 333 11.11 -18.94 -22.14
CA GLU A 333 11.37 -20.37 -21.86
C GLU A 333 10.32 -21.28 -22.53
N ALA A 334 9.06 -20.86 -22.58
CA ALA A 334 7.98 -21.56 -23.26
C ALA A 334 8.05 -21.48 -24.81
N GLY A 335 8.99 -20.72 -25.37
CA GLY A 335 9.28 -20.69 -26.81
C GLY A 335 8.48 -19.68 -27.63
N TYR A 336 7.88 -18.67 -26.99
CA TYR A 336 7.12 -17.62 -27.70
C TYR A 336 8.03 -16.65 -28.44
N SER A 337 7.51 -15.99 -29.48
CA SER A 337 8.28 -15.00 -30.22
C SER A 337 8.46 -13.73 -29.41
N ALA A 338 9.72 -13.30 -29.20
CA ALA A 338 10.07 -12.11 -28.42
C ALA A 338 9.32 -10.81 -28.79
N ASN A 339 8.80 -10.70 -30.02
CA ASN A 339 8.03 -9.55 -30.49
C ASN A 339 6.53 -9.60 -30.14
N GLU A 340 5.99 -10.76 -29.75
CA GLU A 340 4.60 -11.01 -29.36
C GLU A 340 4.43 -11.01 -27.85
N ILE A 341 5.46 -11.49 -27.12
CA ILE A 341 5.46 -11.62 -25.64
C ILE A 341 4.94 -10.35 -24.93
N PRO A 342 5.41 -9.12 -25.25
CA PRO A 342 4.93 -7.94 -24.54
C PRO A 342 3.42 -7.69 -24.69
N GLY A 343 2.85 -8.00 -25.85
CA GLY A 343 1.40 -7.87 -26.08
C GLY A 343 0.62 -8.90 -25.27
N LEU A 344 1.06 -10.16 -25.32
CA LEU A 344 0.42 -11.27 -24.59
C LEU A 344 0.41 -11.05 -23.08
N ILE A 345 1.52 -10.56 -22.51
CA ILE A 345 1.60 -10.24 -21.08
C ILE A 345 0.59 -9.16 -20.68
N LEU A 346 0.48 -8.09 -21.47
CA LEU A 346 -0.46 -7.01 -21.18
C LEU A 346 -1.92 -7.44 -21.38
N GLU A 347 -2.18 -8.32 -22.33
CA GLU A 347 -3.53 -8.79 -22.67
C GLU A 347 -4.05 -9.82 -21.67
N HIS A 348 -3.24 -10.83 -21.33
CA HIS A 348 -3.70 -12.02 -20.61
C HIS A 348 -3.30 -12.05 -19.15
N ASN A 349 -2.15 -11.47 -18.78
CA ASN A 349 -1.54 -11.72 -17.48
C ASN A 349 -1.76 -10.61 -16.47
N LEU A 350 -1.40 -9.36 -16.79
CA LEU A 350 -1.25 -8.31 -15.77
C LEU A 350 -2.50 -7.46 -15.62
N PHE A 351 -3.01 -7.36 -14.39
CA PHE A 351 -4.17 -6.54 -14.03
C PHE A 351 -3.85 -5.66 -12.81
N GLY A 352 -4.33 -4.43 -12.80
CA GLY A 352 -4.13 -3.51 -11.68
C GLY A 352 -5.38 -2.70 -11.36
N MET A 353 -5.56 -2.34 -10.09
CA MET A 353 -6.63 -1.45 -9.64
C MET A 353 -6.06 -0.36 -8.73
N GLU A 354 -6.56 0.86 -8.89
CA GLU A 354 -6.11 2.02 -8.11
C GLU A 354 -7.21 3.07 -8.03
N ILE A 355 -7.38 3.70 -6.86
CA ILE A 355 -8.38 4.77 -6.67
C ILE A 355 -7.87 6.13 -7.17
N ASP A 356 -6.56 6.34 -7.08
CA ASP A 356 -5.90 7.58 -7.45
C ASP A 356 -5.58 7.62 -8.95
N GLU A 357 -6.19 8.58 -9.67
CA GLU A 357 -6.01 8.80 -11.12
C GLU A 357 -4.53 8.82 -11.52
N ARG A 358 -3.71 9.41 -10.67
CA ARG A 358 -2.33 9.73 -10.94
C ARG A 358 -1.48 8.48 -10.90
N ALA A 359 -1.61 7.71 -9.82
CA ALA A 359 -0.98 6.42 -9.65
C ALA A 359 -1.39 5.44 -10.77
N ALA A 360 -2.69 5.35 -11.09
CA ALA A 360 -3.21 4.51 -12.16
C ALA A 360 -2.55 4.82 -13.53
N ASN A 361 -2.48 6.11 -13.88
CA ASN A 361 -1.87 6.54 -15.15
C ASN A 361 -0.37 6.23 -15.21
N LEU A 362 0.33 6.31 -14.08
CA LEU A 362 1.75 5.94 -13.99
C LEU A 362 1.96 4.43 -14.11
N ALA A 363 1.11 3.61 -13.49
CA ALA A 363 1.16 2.15 -13.64
C ALA A 363 0.98 1.73 -15.10
N ALA A 364 -0.02 2.29 -15.77
CA ALA A 364 -0.26 2.07 -17.20
C ALA A 364 0.93 2.52 -18.06
N PHE A 365 1.51 3.69 -17.75
CA PHE A 365 2.71 4.17 -18.43
C PHE A 365 3.89 3.23 -18.24
N ALA A 366 4.18 2.83 -17.00
CA ALA A 366 5.31 1.97 -16.68
C ALA A 366 5.21 0.63 -17.42
N LEU A 367 4.06 -0.03 -17.41
CA LEU A 367 3.83 -1.27 -18.16
C LEU A 367 3.99 -1.09 -19.67
N THR A 368 3.47 0.01 -20.22
CA THR A 368 3.61 0.30 -21.64
C THR A 368 5.08 0.55 -22.03
N MET A 369 5.85 1.23 -21.16
CA MET A 369 7.29 1.44 -21.36
C MET A 369 8.08 0.15 -21.25
N LYS A 370 7.75 -0.75 -20.30
CA LYS A 370 8.34 -2.11 -20.24
C LYS A 370 8.12 -2.87 -21.55
N ALA A 371 6.90 -2.83 -22.09
CA ALA A 371 6.59 -3.45 -23.38
C ALA A 371 7.37 -2.81 -24.54
N ARG A 372 7.46 -1.48 -24.58
CA ARG A 372 8.21 -0.74 -25.61
C ARG A 372 9.73 -0.95 -25.53
N GLY A 373 10.26 -1.16 -24.33
CA GLY A 373 11.66 -1.50 -24.06
C GLY A 373 12.02 -2.88 -24.61
N LYS A 374 11.18 -3.89 -24.34
CA LYS A 374 11.36 -5.25 -24.90
C LYS A 374 11.12 -5.33 -26.40
N TYR A 375 10.19 -4.54 -26.95
CA TYR A 375 9.92 -4.53 -28.39
C TYR A 375 9.89 -3.13 -28.99
N ARG A 376 10.95 -2.79 -29.75
CA ARG A 376 11.14 -1.43 -30.29
C ARG A 376 10.04 -0.92 -31.22
N ARG A 377 9.19 -1.80 -31.75
CA ARG A 377 8.12 -1.45 -32.70
C ARG A 377 6.73 -1.63 -32.09
N PHE A 378 6.63 -1.66 -30.76
CA PHE A 378 5.38 -1.89 -30.03
C PHE A 378 4.26 -0.89 -30.40
N PHE A 379 4.59 0.38 -30.65
CA PHE A 379 3.61 1.41 -31.06
C PHE A 379 3.19 1.36 -32.54
N ARG A 380 3.63 0.36 -33.33
CA ARG A 380 3.14 0.22 -34.70
C ARG A 380 1.66 -0.16 -34.68
N LYS A 381 0.90 0.46 -35.59
CA LYS A 381 -0.54 0.23 -35.75
C LYS A 381 -0.86 -1.28 -35.82
N GLY A 382 -1.85 -1.71 -35.03
CA GLY A 382 -2.32 -3.09 -34.96
C GLY A 382 -1.50 -4.03 -34.08
N ARG A 383 -0.52 -3.53 -33.32
CA ARG A 383 0.30 -4.33 -32.39
C ARG A 383 0.22 -3.89 -30.93
N GLN A 384 -0.23 -2.66 -30.70
CA GLN A 384 -0.28 -2.11 -29.37
C GLN A 384 -1.47 -2.69 -28.60
N VAL A 385 -1.17 -3.22 -27.42
CA VAL A 385 -2.16 -3.60 -26.40
C VAL A 385 -2.13 -2.56 -25.29
N GLN A 386 -3.29 -2.15 -24.80
CA GLN A 386 -3.39 -1.25 -23.64
C GLN A 386 -3.25 -2.07 -22.35
N PRO A 387 -2.52 -1.57 -21.34
CA PRO A 387 -2.39 -2.28 -20.07
C PRO A 387 -3.73 -2.31 -19.32
N ASN A 388 -4.05 -3.45 -18.70
CA ASN A 388 -5.28 -3.64 -17.91
C ASN A 388 -5.18 -2.98 -16.52
N ILE A 389 -5.13 -1.64 -16.47
CA ILE A 389 -5.15 -0.85 -15.24
C ILE A 389 -6.52 -0.17 -15.10
N GLN A 390 -7.32 -0.61 -14.14
CA GLN A 390 -8.62 -0.03 -13.86
C GLN A 390 -8.55 0.99 -12.73
N ARG A 391 -8.89 2.24 -13.05
CA ARG A 391 -9.13 3.24 -12.00
C ARG A 391 -10.49 2.97 -11.35
N ILE A 392 -10.52 2.82 -10.03
CA ILE A 392 -11.76 2.65 -9.27
C ILE A 392 -12.31 4.04 -8.92
N THR A 393 -13.46 4.39 -9.52
CA THR A 393 -14.03 5.74 -9.46
C THR A 393 -15.47 5.75 -9.01
N PRO A 394 -15.89 6.82 -8.31
CA PRO A 394 -17.26 6.96 -7.87
C PRO A 394 -18.18 7.23 -9.06
N GLU A 395 -19.29 6.50 -9.12
CA GLU A 395 -20.35 6.70 -10.12
C GLU A 395 -21.70 6.53 -9.44
N ARG A 396 -22.67 7.39 -9.80
CA ARG A 396 -23.99 7.40 -9.19
C ARG A 396 -25.06 7.71 -10.23
N PHE A 397 -26.14 6.94 -10.21
CA PHE A 397 -27.35 7.12 -11.01
C PHE A 397 -28.53 7.60 -10.17
N THR A 398 -29.38 8.43 -10.77
CA THR A 398 -30.70 8.78 -10.22
C THR A 398 -31.69 7.63 -10.36
N ASP A 399 -32.83 7.68 -9.66
CA ASP A 399 -33.85 6.64 -9.77
C ASP A 399 -34.46 6.54 -11.19
N ASP A 400 -34.54 7.67 -11.90
CA ASP A 400 -34.98 7.70 -13.30
C ASP A 400 -33.93 7.03 -14.21
N GLU A 401 -32.64 7.37 -14.04
CA GLU A 401 -31.54 6.74 -14.76
C GLU A 401 -31.47 5.22 -14.49
N VAL A 402 -31.72 4.79 -13.25
CA VAL A 402 -31.79 3.35 -12.89
C VAL A 402 -32.92 2.65 -13.64
N THR A 403 -34.08 3.30 -13.79
CA THR A 403 -35.20 2.75 -14.55
C THR A 403 -34.83 2.59 -16.03
N GLU A 404 -34.21 3.61 -16.62
CA GLU A 404 -33.74 3.57 -18.00
C GLU A 404 -32.66 2.50 -18.22
N LEU A 405 -31.73 2.34 -17.27
CA LEU A 405 -30.69 1.32 -17.33
C LEU A 405 -31.26 -0.10 -17.23
N ASN A 406 -32.24 -0.30 -16.36
CA ASN A 406 -32.94 -1.58 -16.23
C ASN A 406 -33.64 -1.95 -17.54
N ASP A 407 -34.29 -1.00 -18.21
CA ASP A 407 -34.89 -1.20 -19.52
C ASP A 407 -33.84 -1.50 -20.59
N LEU A 408 -32.74 -0.74 -20.62
CA LEU A 408 -31.65 -0.86 -21.60
C LEU A 408 -30.91 -2.21 -21.51
N TYR A 409 -30.56 -2.64 -20.30
CA TYR A 409 -29.83 -3.88 -20.07
C TYR A 409 -30.76 -5.09 -19.82
N HIS A 410 -32.07 -4.88 -19.87
CA HIS A 410 -33.10 -5.91 -19.61
C HIS A 410 -32.93 -6.62 -18.26
N VAL A 411 -32.65 -5.84 -17.22
CA VAL A 411 -32.46 -6.29 -15.83
C VAL A 411 -33.45 -5.60 -14.89
N THR A 412 -33.55 -6.09 -13.65
CA THR A 412 -34.44 -5.51 -12.62
C THR A 412 -33.66 -5.22 -11.35
N PHE A 413 -32.56 -4.49 -11.48
CA PHE A 413 -31.70 -4.15 -10.35
C PHE A 413 -32.32 -3.02 -9.52
N ASP A 414 -32.08 -3.05 -8.22
CA ASP A 414 -32.43 -1.94 -7.34
C ASP A 414 -31.44 -0.77 -7.48
N THR A 415 -31.81 0.38 -6.90
CA THR A 415 -30.97 1.58 -6.92
C THR A 415 -29.59 1.32 -6.30
N ASP A 416 -29.49 0.50 -5.26
CA ASP A 416 -28.22 0.21 -4.58
C ASP A 416 -27.25 -0.59 -5.46
N THR A 417 -27.77 -1.51 -6.29
CA THR A 417 -26.97 -2.32 -7.19
C THR A 417 -26.30 -1.49 -8.29
N TRP A 418 -27.05 -0.64 -8.99
CA TRP A 418 -26.46 0.29 -9.97
C TRP A 418 -25.54 1.32 -9.30
N ASN A 419 -25.81 1.69 -8.05
CA ASN A 419 -25.01 2.62 -7.26
C ASN A 419 -23.93 1.94 -6.39
N THR A 420 -23.54 0.71 -6.68
CA THR A 420 -22.48 -0.02 -5.97
C THR A 420 -21.20 0.81 -5.81
N TYR A 421 -20.90 1.66 -6.81
CA TYR A 421 -19.67 2.44 -6.87
C TYR A 421 -19.81 3.88 -6.36
N GLN A 422 -20.94 4.33 -5.82
CA GLN A 422 -21.14 5.75 -5.47
C GLN A 422 -20.05 6.34 -4.54
N ASN A 423 -19.41 5.50 -3.70
CA ASN A 423 -18.36 5.89 -2.75
C ASN A 423 -17.03 5.16 -3.01
N ALA A 424 -16.77 4.81 -4.27
CA ALA A 424 -15.62 3.98 -4.66
C ALA A 424 -14.26 4.68 -4.47
N ASP A 425 -14.21 6.01 -4.41
CA ASP A 425 -13.04 6.79 -4.01
C ASP A 425 -12.63 6.61 -2.53
N THR A 426 -13.53 6.04 -1.73
CA THR A 426 -13.33 5.75 -0.31
C THR A 426 -13.11 4.26 -0.07
N TYR A 427 -13.88 3.39 -0.73
CA TYR A 427 -13.80 1.93 -0.53
C TYR A 427 -12.73 1.26 -1.41
N GLY A 428 -12.49 1.78 -2.61
CA GLY A 428 -11.59 1.18 -3.58
C GLY A 428 -11.91 -0.29 -3.84
N SER A 429 -10.86 -1.11 -3.93
CA SER A 429 -10.98 -2.54 -4.22
C SER A 429 -11.59 -3.38 -3.09
N LEU A 430 -11.90 -2.78 -1.93
CA LEU A 430 -12.72 -3.45 -0.89
C LEU A 430 -14.17 -3.65 -1.34
N ILE A 431 -14.62 -3.03 -2.43
CA ILE A 431 -15.94 -3.31 -3.01
C ILE A 431 -16.01 -4.77 -3.45
N GLN A 432 -17.03 -5.48 -2.98
CA GLN A 432 -17.46 -6.78 -3.50
C GLN A 432 -18.72 -6.53 -4.33
N PRO A 433 -18.64 -6.59 -5.68
CA PRO A 433 -19.81 -6.33 -6.51
C PRO A 433 -20.92 -7.36 -6.24
N PRO A 434 -22.20 -6.94 -6.23
CA PRO A 434 -23.33 -7.87 -6.15
C PRO A 434 -23.26 -8.94 -7.25
N THR A 435 -23.66 -10.17 -6.95
CA THR A 435 -23.58 -11.30 -7.90
C THR A 435 -24.34 -11.02 -9.20
N GLU A 436 -25.48 -10.33 -9.12
CA GLU A 436 -26.27 -9.97 -10.30
C GLU A 436 -25.58 -8.93 -11.19
N LEU A 437 -24.94 -7.91 -10.60
CA LEU A 437 -24.14 -6.94 -11.34
C LEU A 437 -22.91 -7.61 -11.96
N ALA A 438 -22.26 -8.52 -11.22
CA ALA A 438 -21.14 -9.33 -11.72
C ALA A 438 -21.54 -10.22 -12.90
N ALA A 439 -22.73 -10.81 -12.86
CA ALA A 439 -23.27 -11.61 -13.95
C ALA A 439 -23.53 -10.76 -15.20
N LEU A 440 -24.14 -9.57 -15.04
CA LEU A 440 -24.33 -8.63 -16.15
C LEU A 440 -22.99 -8.18 -16.75
N ALA A 441 -22.02 -7.85 -15.90
CA ALA A 441 -20.70 -7.40 -16.34
C ALA A 441 -19.91 -8.50 -17.07
N SER A 442 -20.14 -9.77 -16.73
CA SER A 442 -19.46 -10.92 -17.33
C SER A 442 -20.14 -11.43 -18.60
N ALA A 443 -21.36 -10.97 -18.91
CA ALA A 443 -22.01 -11.29 -20.17
C ALA A 443 -21.12 -10.78 -21.33
N PRO A 444 -20.93 -11.57 -22.40
CA PRO A 444 -20.23 -11.08 -23.58
C PRO A 444 -20.98 -9.87 -24.09
N SER A 445 -20.44 -8.68 -23.81
CA SER A 445 -20.86 -7.47 -24.50
C SER A 445 -20.56 -7.71 -25.97
N ASP A 446 -21.50 -7.40 -26.86
CA ASP A 446 -21.22 -7.20 -28.27
C ASP A 446 -20.25 -6.00 -28.39
N GLU A 447 -18.99 -6.17 -27.97
CA GLU A 447 -17.92 -5.19 -28.06
C GLU A 447 -17.53 -4.91 -29.52
N GLY A 448 -18.19 -5.60 -30.48
CA GLY A 448 -18.19 -5.28 -31.90
C GLY A 448 -19.42 -4.53 -32.45
N ALA A 449 -20.47 -4.26 -31.67
CA ALA A 449 -21.70 -3.64 -32.18
C ALA A 449 -21.77 -2.11 -32.04
N VAL A 450 -20.96 -1.49 -31.17
CA VAL A 450 -20.98 -0.03 -30.99
C VAL A 450 -20.14 0.72 -32.06
N GLU A 451 -19.33 0.01 -32.87
CA GLU A 451 -18.61 0.61 -34.00
C GLU A 451 -19.23 0.35 -35.40
N ARG A 452 -20.41 -0.26 -35.50
CA ARG A 452 -21.11 -0.39 -36.81
C ARG A 452 -22.63 -0.26 -36.69
N SER A 453 -23.12 0.97 -36.64
CA SER A 453 -24.49 1.31 -37.02
C SER A 453 -24.52 2.56 -37.90
N GLU A 454 -24.03 2.44 -39.14
CA GLU A 454 -24.38 3.36 -40.25
C GLU A 454 -25.52 2.82 -41.13
N THR A 455 -26.27 1.82 -40.68
CA THR A 455 -27.42 1.29 -41.42
C THR A 455 -28.68 1.39 -40.60
N GLY A 456 -29.57 2.27 -41.05
CA GLY A 456 -30.83 2.62 -40.41
C GLY A 456 -31.71 1.41 -40.08
N GLY A 457 -31.89 1.21 -38.78
CA GLY A 457 -33.05 0.61 -38.13
C GLY A 457 -33.44 1.54 -36.98
N GLU A 458 -34.69 1.53 -36.55
CA GLU A 458 -35.27 2.45 -35.57
C GLU A 458 -34.49 2.45 -34.24
N ASN A 459 -33.49 3.33 -34.11
CA ASN A 459 -32.75 3.57 -32.88
C ASN A 459 -33.64 4.32 -31.88
N THR A 460 -34.04 3.65 -30.81
CA THR A 460 -34.29 4.33 -29.54
C THR A 460 -33.00 5.08 -29.19
N LEU A 461 -33.02 6.41 -29.32
CA LEU A 461 -31.94 7.31 -28.92
C LEU A 461 -31.76 7.24 -27.40
N PHE A 462 -30.99 6.28 -26.90
CA PHE A 462 -30.54 6.28 -25.51
C PHE A 462 -29.46 7.36 -25.33
N ASP A 463 -29.40 7.95 -24.14
CA ASP A 463 -28.37 8.92 -23.80
C ASP A 463 -26.97 8.26 -23.85
N GLU A 464 -26.14 8.69 -24.80
CA GLU A 464 -24.75 8.23 -24.94
C GLU A 464 -23.94 8.46 -23.64
N GLY A 465 -24.29 9.52 -22.88
CA GLY A 465 -23.69 9.81 -21.58
C GLY A 465 -24.03 8.76 -20.51
N LEU A 466 -25.29 8.33 -20.46
CA LEU A 466 -25.77 7.30 -19.52
C LEU A 466 -25.11 5.95 -19.82
N THR A 467 -25.05 5.56 -21.09
CA THR A 467 -24.43 4.29 -21.52
C THR A 467 -22.93 4.26 -21.18
N LYS A 468 -22.22 5.37 -21.37
CA LYS A 468 -20.80 5.49 -21.00
C LYS A 468 -20.57 5.31 -19.49
N ARG A 469 -21.42 5.91 -18.66
CA ARG A 469 -21.37 5.77 -17.19
C ARG A 469 -21.71 4.35 -16.74
N ALA A 470 -22.70 3.70 -17.37
CA ALA A 470 -23.01 2.29 -17.12
C ALA A 470 -21.85 1.36 -17.48
N ASN A 471 -21.20 1.58 -18.63
CA ASN A 471 -20.03 0.80 -19.04
C ASN A 471 -18.85 0.98 -18.07
N LEU A 472 -18.67 2.14 -17.46
CA LEU A 472 -17.67 2.34 -16.40
C LEU A 472 -17.96 1.43 -15.19
N VAL A 473 -19.22 1.38 -14.74
CA VAL A 473 -19.67 0.52 -13.63
C VAL A 473 -19.48 -0.96 -13.96
N LEU A 474 -19.84 -1.38 -15.17
CA LEU A 474 -19.66 -2.76 -15.63
C LEU A 474 -18.17 -3.12 -15.74
N THR A 475 -17.33 -2.23 -16.26
CA THR A 475 -15.88 -2.46 -16.38
C THR A 475 -15.23 -2.61 -15.00
N GLN A 476 -15.50 -1.69 -14.06
CA GLN A 476 -15.02 -1.82 -12.67
C GLN A 476 -15.47 -3.13 -12.03
N THR A 477 -16.68 -3.58 -12.35
CA THR A 477 -17.23 -4.86 -11.86
C THR A 477 -16.48 -6.06 -12.41
N ARG A 478 -16.16 -6.10 -13.71
CA ARG A 478 -15.39 -7.21 -14.30
C ARG A 478 -14.06 -7.42 -13.59
N TYR A 479 -13.35 -6.32 -13.30
CA TYR A 479 -12.09 -6.37 -12.58
C TYR A 479 -12.30 -6.90 -11.14
N LEU A 480 -13.23 -6.31 -10.39
CA LEU A 480 -13.41 -6.66 -8.97
C LEU A 480 -14.05 -8.05 -8.75
N SER A 481 -14.80 -8.57 -9.72
CA SER A 481 -15.44 -9.89 -9.63
C SER A 481 -14.56 -11.03 -10.14
N ARG A 482 -13.47 -10.73 -10.86
CA ARG A 482 -12.57 -11.75 -11.41
C ARG A 482 -11.71 -12.39 -10.31
N GLN A 483 -11.46 -13.69 -10.49
CA GLN A 483 -10.41 -14.40 -9.76
C GLN A 483 -9.11 -14.44 -10.58
N TYR A 484 -7.99 -14.31 -9.90
CA TYR A 484 -6.64 -14.23 -10.46
C TYR A 484 -5.76 -15.30 -9.85
N ALA A 485 -5.00 -16.03 -10.68
CA ALA A 485 -4.12 -17.11 -10.25
C ALA A 485 -3.15 -16.65 -9.14
N ALA A 486 -2.61 -15.44 -9.30
CA ALA A 486 -1.84 -14.75 -8.29
C ALA A 486 -2.41 -13.35 -8.01
N VAL A 487 -2.53 -13.00 -6.74
CA VAL A 487 -2.76 -11.62 -6.30
C VAL A 487 -1.54 -11.18 -5.49
N VAL A 488 -0.95 -10.04 -5.84
CA VAL A 488 0.18 -9.45 -5.10
C VAL A 488 -0.18 -8.04 -4.67
N ALA A 489 -0.04 -7.71 -3.39
CA ALA A 489 -0.48 -6.41 -2.90
C ALA A 489 0.37 -5.85 -1.76
N ASN A 490 0.58 -4.54 -1.82
CA ASN A 490 0.87 -3.72 -0.65
C ASN A 490 -0.35 -2.80 -0.39
N PRO A 491 -1.34 -3.26 0.39
CA PRO A 491 -2.60 -2.53 0.58
C PRO A 491 -2.40 -1.26 1.42
N PRO A 492 -3.42 -0.39 1.49
CA PRO A 492 -3.42 0.74 2.42
C PRO A 492 -3.36 0.30 3.90
N TYR A 493 -2.54 1.00 4.70
CA TYR A 493 -2.47 0.82 6.16
C TYR A 493 -3.17 1.98 6.86
N MET A 494 -4.27 1.69 7.56
CA MET A 494 -5.01 2.71 8.28
C MET A 494 -5.84 2.07 9.39
N GLY A 495 -5.40 2.26 10.64
CA GLY A 495 -6.16 1.81 11.79
C GLY A 495 -7.54 2.46 11.89
N SER A 496 -8.50 1.73 12.45
CA SER A 496 -9.92 2.14 12.60
C SER A 496 -10.14 3.52 13.25
N GLY A 497 -9.16 4.02 14.00
CA GLY A 497 -9.16 5.35 14.59
C GLY A 497 -8.98 6.48 13.57
N ASN A 498 -8.39 6.25 12.40
CA ASN A 498 -8.11 7.27 11.38
C ASN A 498 -9.11 7.26 10.21
N MET A 499 -9.91 6.19 10.08
CA MET A 499 -10.95 6.07 9.07
C MET A 499 -12.06 7.11 9.28
N GLY A 500 -12.54 7.71 8.19
CA GLY A 500 -13.80 8.45 8.18
C GLY A 500 -15.00 7.56 8.55
N ASN A 501 -16.11 8.17 8.98
CA ASN A 501 -17.30 7.44 9.47
C ASN A 501 -17.85 6.47 8.42
N GLU A 502 -17.83 6.88 7.15
CA GLU A 502 -18.31 6.10 6.02
C GLU A 502 -17.48 4.84 5.79
N LEU A 503 -16.17 4.99 5.57
CA LEU A 503 -15.23 3.87 5.43
C LEU A 503 -15.30 2.93 6.64
N LYS A 504 -15.34 3.50 7.85
CA LYS A 504 -15.43 2.72 9.08
C LYS A 504 -16.71 1.89 9.14
N LYS A 505 -17.84 2.46 8.72
CA LYS A 505 -19.12 1.73 8.66
C LYS A 505 -19.02 0.59 7.65
N PHE A 506 -18.60 0.88 6.42
CA PHE A 506 -18.41 -0.11 5.37
C PHE A 506 -17.52 -1.28 5.80
N VAL A 507 -16.35 -0.99 6.38
CA VAL A 507 -15.44 -2.02 6.88
C VAL A 507 -16.06 -2.85 8.01
N ASN A 508 -16.84 -2.24 8.91
CA ASN A 508 -17.52 -2.99 9.97
C ASN A 508 -18.62 -3.91 9.44
N ASP A 509 -19.35 -3.46 8.42
CA ASP A 509 -20.50 -4.16 7.86
C ASP A 509 -20.06 -5.34 6.97
N HIS A 510 -18.97 -5.18 6.21
CA HIS A 510 -18.49 -6.19 5.24
C HIS A 510 -17.26 -7.00 5.70
N TYR A 511 -16.43 -6.44 6.60
CA TYR A 511 -15.16 -7.04 7.04
C TYR A 511 -15.00 -6.98 8.56
N LYS A 512 -16.05 -7.41 9.28
CA LYS A 512 -16.14 -7.33 10.74
C LYS A 512 -14.90 -7.85 11.49
N ASP A 513 -14.29 -8.93 11.00
CA ASP A 513 -13.12 -9.56 11.60
C ASP A 513 -11.78 -8.95 11.13
N GLY A 514 -11.82 -8.10 10.09
CA GLY A 514 -10.72 -7.27 9.60
C GLY A 514 -10.78 -5.80 10.05
N LYS A 515 -11.81 -5.41 10.81
CA LYS A 515 -12.12 -3.99 11.09
C LYS A 515 -11.08 -3.17 11.85
N ALA A 516 -10.08 -3.83 12.44
CA ALA A 516 -9.07 -3.14 13.24
C ALA A 516 -8.19 -2.21 12.38
N ASP A 517 -7.89 -2.61 11.13
CA ASP A 517 -7.07 -1.88 10.17
C ASP A 517 -7.42 -2.27 8.73
N LEU A 518 -7.26 -1.36 7.76
CA LEU A 518 -7.54 -1.64 6.35
C LEU A 518 -6.74 -2.83 5.82
N PHE A 519 -5.47 -3.00 6.19
CA PHE A 519 -4.69 -4.14 5.67
C PHE A 519 -5.36 -5.48 6.01
N ALA A 520 -6.01 -5.59 7.17
CA ALA A 520 -6.68 -6.82 7.59
C ALA A 520 -7.98 -7.04 6.80
N ALA A 521 -8.75 -5.98 6.52
CA ALA A 521 -9.90 -6.07 5.61
C ALA A 521 -9.48 -6.48 4.19
N PHE A 522 -8.33 -5.98 3.71
CA PHE A 522 -7.77 -6.38 2.43
C PHE A 522 -7.37 -7.87 2.40
N ILE A 523 -6.80 -8.45 3.47
CA ILE A 523 -6.51 -9.90 3.48
C ILE A 523 -7.78 -10.71 3.18
N TYR A 524 -8.90 -10.42 3.86
CA TYR A 524 -10.18 -11.09 3.60
C TYR A 524 -10.67 -10.85 2.17
N ARG A 525 -10.63 -9.61 1.69
CA ARG A 525 -11.09 -9.28 0.34
C ARG A 525 -10.27 -9.98 -0.74
N LEU A 526 -8.94 -9.96 -0.63
CA LEU A 526 -8.05 -10.46 -1.67
C LEU A 526 -8.06 -11.99 -1.73
N LEU A 527 -8.28 -12.68 -0.61
CA LEU A 527 -8.50 -14.14 -0.62
C LEU A 527 -9.75 -14.56 -1.40
N LEU A 528 -10.75 -13.68 -1.60
CA LEU A 528 -11.90 -13.94 -2.47
C LEU A 528 -11.55 -13.79 -3.96
N MET A 529 -10.52 -13.02 -4.27
CA MET A 529 -10.03 -12.78 -5.64
C MET A 529 -9.01 -13.83 -6.08
N VAL A 530 -8.66 -14.79 -5.22
CA VAL A 530 -7.77 -15.90 -5.54
C VAL A 530 -8.62 -17.16 -5.69
N PRO A 531 -8.45 -17.97 -6.75
CA PRO A 531 -9.10 -19.27 -6.87
C PRO A 531 -8.43 -20.29 -5.95
N GLU A 532 -9.10 -21.41 -5.65
CA GLU A 532 -8.49 -22.48 -4.85
C GLU A 532 -7.13 -22.88 -5.43
N HIS A 533 -6.14 -23.11 -4.56
CA HIS A 533 -4.74 -23.41 -4.90
C HIS A 533 -3.97 -22.26 -5.60
N GLY A 534 -4.60 -21.09 -5.79
CA GLY A 534 -3.94 -19.86 -6.19
C GLY A 534 -3.11 -19.24 -5.05
N ARG A 535 -2.42 -18.13 -5.33
CA ARG A 535 -1.48 -17.51 -4.37
C ARG A 535 -1.81 -16.04 -4.10
N LEU A 536 -1.79 -15.66 -2.81
CA LEU A 536 -1.85 -14.27 -2.35
C LEU A 536 -0.50 -13.87 -1.76
N GLY A 537 0.24 -12.99 -2.44
CA GLY A 537 1.41 -12.30 -1.93
C GLY A 537 1.02 -10.98 -1.28
N PHE A 538 1.47 -10.73 -0.05
CA PHE A 538 1.00 -9.61 0.73
C PHE A 538 2.08 -8.97 1.59
N MET A 539 2.02 -7.66 1.77
CA MET A 539 2.85 -6.91 2.71
C MET A 539 1.95 -6.22 3.74
N SER A 540 2.28 -6.33 5.02
CA SER A 540 1.50 -5.69 6.08
C SER A 540 2.32 -5.39 7.32
N PRO A 541 1.82 -4.57 8.26
CA PRO A 541 2.30 -4.59 9.62
C PRO A 541 2.15 -6.00 10.21
N TYR A 542 3.14 -6.52 10.95
CA TYR A 542 3.10 -7.89 11.46
C TYR A 542 2.33 -8.06 12.79
N VAL A 543 1.68 -7.00 13.27
CA VAL A 543 0.90 -7.04 14.53
C VAL A 543 -0.21 -8.10 14.50
N TRP A 544 -0.71 -8.45 13.31
CA TRP A 544 -1.73 -9.50 13.13
C TRP A 544 -1.25 -10.87 13.56
N MET A 545 0.07 -11.10 13.64
CA MET A 545 0.64 -12.37 14.11
C MET A 545 0.47 -12.57 15.62
N PHE A 546 0.20 -11.52 16.41
CA PHE A 546 0.30 -11.60 17.88
C PHE A 546 -0.91 -11.06 18.65
N ILE A 547 -1.43 -9.89 18.29
CA ILE A 547 -2.38 -9.19 19.19
C ILE A 547 -3.81 -9.73 19.06
N SER A 548 -4.60 -9.59 20.14
CA SER A 548 -5.96 -10.13 20.22
C SER A 548 -6.94 -9.56 19.18
N SER A 549 -6.74 -8.32 18.73
CA SER A 549 -7.57 -7.71 17.68
C SER A 549 -7.62 -8.50 16.36
N TYR A 550 -6.63 -9.36 16.12
CA TYR A 550 -6.51 -10.18 14.90
C TYR A 550 -6.58 -11.69 15.19
N GLU A 551 -7.07 -12.09 16.36
CA GLU A 551 -7.19 -13.52 16.71
C GLU A 551 -8.07 -14.27 15.71
N GLN A 552 -9.20 -13.71 15.32
CA GLN A 552 -10.11 -14.36 14.36
C GLN A 552 -9.46 -14.50 12.97
N LEU A 553 -8.75 -13.46 12.53
CA LEU A 553 -7.98 -13.51 11.28
C LEU A 553 -6.94 -14.64 11.30
N ARG A 554 -6.17 -14.79 12.39
CA ARG A 554 -5.20 -15.88 12.50
C ARG A 554 -5.85 -17.25 12.46
N LYS A 555 -6.97 -17.44 13.16
CA LYS A 555 -7.72 -18.70 13.13
C LYS A 555 -8.19 -19.03 11.73
N GLN A 556 -8.78 -18.07 11.02
CA GLN A 556 -9.23 -18.25 9.64
C GLN A 556 -8.08 -18.64 8.70
N ILE A 557 -6.93 -17.97 8.80
CA ILE A 557 -5.74 -18.33 8.00
C ILE A 557 -5.27 -19.74 8.35
N ILE A 558 -5.13 -20.09 9.64
CA ILE A 558 -4.64 -21.41 10.06
C ILE A 558 -5.62 -22.53 9.67
N GLU A 559 -6.92 -22.28 9.71
CA GLU A 559 -7.97 -23.28 9.46
C GLU A 559 -8.22 -23.50 7.97
N HIS A 560 -8.15 -22.46 7.14
CA HIS A 560 -8.62 -22.52 5.75
C HIS A 560 -7.56 -22.25 4.70
N GLU A 561 -6.46 -21.61 5.07
CA GLU A 561 -5.42 -21.17 4.13
C GLU A 561 -4.06 -21.72 4.54
N HIS A 562 -3.04 -21.52 3.71
CA HIS A 562 -1.68 -21.96 4.02
C HIS A 562 -0.67 -20.82 3.96
N ILE A 563 0.02 -20.53 5.06
CA ILE A 563 1.17 -19.63 5.07
C ILE A 563 2.34 -20.35 4.40
N SER A 564 2.57 -20.08 3.12
CA SER A 564 3.63 -20.75 2.35
C SER A 564 5.01 -20.24 2.75
N SER A 565 5.14 -18.92 2.82
CA SER A 565 6.33 -18.30 3.40
C SER A 565 6.06 -16.93 4.02
N LEU A 566 6.92 -16.50 4.93
CA LEU A 566 6.88 -15.16 5.53
C LEU A 566 8.28 -14.64 5.85
N ILE A 567 8.57 -13.39 5.49
CA ILE A 567 9.75 -12.66 5.93
C ILE A 567 9.32 -11.60 6.94
N GLN A 568 9.80 -11.75 8.18
CA GLN A 568 9.60 -10.78 9.25
C GLN A 568 10.77 -9.81 9.27
N LEU A 569 10.52 -8.54 8.92
CA LEU A 569 11.56 -7.50 8.96
C LEU A 569 11.88 -7.09 10.40
N GLU A 570 13.00 -6.41 10.58
CA GLU A 570 13.30 -5.65 11.80
C GLU A 570 12.31 -4.48 11.99
N TYR A 571 12.12 -4.00 13.22
CA TYR A 571 11.15 -2.96 13.57
C TYR A 571 11.37 -1.65 12.81
N SER A 572 12.63 -1.30 12.53
CA SER A 572 13.04 -0.17 11.68
C SER A 572 13.63 -0.64 10.34
N GLY A 573 13.25 -1.85 9.91
CA GLY A 573 13.70 -2.47 8.66
C GLY A 573 13.08 -1.88 7.40
N PHE A 574 12.18 -0.90 7.54
CA PHE A 574 11.47 -0.30 6.42
C PHE A 574 11.48 1.24 6.52
N ASP A 575 12.28 1.89 5.68
CA ASP A 575 12.46 3.37 5.71
C ASP A 575 11.16 4.15 5.42
N GLY A 576 10.15 3.52 4.80
CA GLY A 576 8.89 4.15 4.42
C GLY A 576 7.81 4.20 5.50
N ALA A 577 7.98 3.52 6.64
CA ALA A 577 6.97 3.43 7.69
C ALA A 577 7.59 3.21 9.08
N THR A 578 7.02 3.83 10.10
CA THR A 578 7.45 3.66 11.51
C THR A 578 6.76 2.48 12.20
N VAL A 579 6.28 1.50 11.43
CA VAL A 579 5.57 0.33 11.93
C VAL A 579 6.32 -0.94 11.56
N PRO A 580 6.29 -1.97 12.43
CA PRO A 580 6.91 -3.25 12.14
C PRO A 580 6.23 -3.97 10.99
N ILE A 581 6.97 -4.31 9.92
CA ILE A 581 6.43 -4.90 8.68
C ILE A 581 6.83 -6.38 8.52
N CYS A 582 5.93 -7.19 7.97
CA CYS A 582 6.27 -8.46 7.33
C CYS A 582 5.79 -8.47 5.87
N THR A 583 6.38 -9.35 5.08
CA THR A 583 5.86 -9.75 3.77
C THR A 583 5.70 -11.26 3.75
N PHE A 584 4.63 -11.76 3.15
CA PHE A 584 4.28 -13.18 3.20
C PHE A 584 3.48 -13.62 1.98
N VAL A 585 3.43 -14.93 1.76
CA VAL A 585 2.61 -15.58 0.74
C VAL A 585 1.66 -16.56 1.41
N LEU A 586 0.38 -16.43 1.09
CA LEU A 586 -0.66 -17.40 1.39
C LEU A 586 -0.97 -18.22 0.14
N GLY A 587 -1.05 -19.54 0.27
CA GLY A 587 -1.75 -20.42 -0.67
C GLY A 587 -3.21 -20.51 -0.28
N LYS A 588 -4.11 -20.39 -1.26
CA LYS A 588 -5.53 -20.55 -1.00
C LYS A 588 -5.87 -22.03 -0.83
N GLY A 589 -6.50 -22.36 0.29
CA GLY A 589 -6.80 -23.74 0.67
C GLY A 589 -5.82 -24.33 1.67
N GLN A 590 -6.15 -25.51 2.19
CA GLN A 590 -5.30 -26.24 3.13
C GLN A 590 -4.11 -26.89 2.40
N SER A 591 -2.97 -26.98 3.10
CA SER A 591 -1.78 -27.65 2.60
C SER A 591 -1.11 -28.47 3.70
N THR A 592 -0.49 -29.59 3.29
CA THR A 592 0.39 -30.42 4.12
C THR A 592 1.84 -29.97 4.07
N GLU A 593 2.18 -29.02 3.18
CA GLU A 593 3.51 -28.39 3.13
C GLU A 593 3.83 -27.71 4.47
N HIS A 594 5.10 -27.68 4.84
CA HIS A 594 5.55 -26.90 5.97
C HIS A 594 5.68 -25.42 5.58
N SER A 595 5.33 -24.55 6.52
CA SER A 595 5.47 -23.10 6.38
C SER A 595 6.91 -22.66 6.62
N SER A 596 7.44 -21.82 5.74
CA SER A 596 8.81 -21.32 5.79
C SER A 596 8.90 -19.86 6.26
N PHE A 597 9.78 -19.55 7.21
CA PHE A 597 9.90 -18.23 7.81
C PHE A 597 11.34 -17.71 7.81
N VAL A 598 11.54 -16.47 7.39
CA VAL A 598 12.82 -15.76 7.50
C VAL A 598 12.68 -14.66 8.54
N ARG A 599 13.55 -14.67 9.56
CA ARG A 599 13.53 -13.68 10.64
C ARG A 599 14.69 -12.71 10.51
N LEU A 600 14.38 -11.44 10.24
CA LEU A 600 15.37 -10.38 10.10
C LEU A 600 15.52 -9.49 11.34
N SER A 601 14.85 -9.81 12.45
CA SER A 601 14.79 -8.96 13.65
C SER A 601 16.15 -8.62 14.27
N ASP A 602 17.18 -9.42 14.01
CA ASP A 602 18.54 -9.21 14.53
C ASP A 602 19.39 -8.26 13.66
N PHE A 603 18.89 -7.87 12.48
CA PHE A 603 19.61 -7.05 11.52
C PHE A 603 18.99 -5.64 11.47
N VAL A 604 19.55 -4.72 12.25
CA VAL A 604 19.01 -3.37 12.39
C VAL A 604 19.17 -2.53 11.12
N GLY A 605 18.09 -1.86 10.72
CA GLY A 605 18.07 -0.86 9.65
C GLY A 605 17.68 -1.41 8.27
N ALA A 606 16.99 -0.59 7.48
CA ALA A 606 16.39 -1.00 6.21
C ALA A 606 17.40 -1.52 5.18
N LYS A 607 18.59 -0.91 5.11
CA LYS A 607 19.66 -1.33 4.18
C LYS A 607 20.20 -2.74 4.46
N GLN A 608 19.99 -3.29 5.65
CA GLN A 608 20.40 -4.65 6.00
C GLN A 608 19.35 -5.70 5.60
N GLN A 609 18.07 -5.34 5.42
CA GLN A 609 17.02 -6.35 5.24
C GLN A 609 17.21 -7.15 3.94
N ALA A 610 17.41 -6.46 2.81
CA ALA A 610 17.56 -7.07 1.50
C ALA A 610 18.77 -8.03 1.37
N PRO A 611 20.01 -7.65 1.75
CA PRO A 611 21.14 -8.58 1.67
C PRO A 611 20.98 -9.76 2.63
N ARG A 612 20.50 -9.54 3.87
CA ARG A 612 20.36 -10.61 4.86
C ARG A 612 19.28 -11.61 4.49
N SER A 613 18.18 -11.17 3.89
CA SER A 613 17.17 -12.07 3.34
C SER A 613 17.77 -13.06 2.34
N ARG A 614 18.55 -12.58 1.36
CA ARG A 614 19.22 -13.42 0.35
C ARG A 614 20.23 -14.38 0.98
N GLU A 615 21.05 -13.89 1.90
CA GLU A 615 22.04 -14.72 2.61
C GLU A 615 21.38 -15.85 3.40
N ILE A 616 20.25 -15.59 4.06
CA ILE A 616 19.51 -16.60 4.84
C ILE A 616 18.87 -17.64 3.91
N ILE A 617 18.23 -17.20 2.83
CA ILE A 617 17.60 -18.10 1.85
C ILE A 617 18.66 -18.98 1.18
N ALA A 618 19.78 -18.40 0.73
CA ALA A 618 20.88 -19.14 0.13
C ALA A 618 21.52 -20.13 1.12
N ALA A 619 21.70 -19.73 2.38
CA ALA A 619 22.21 -20.61 3.42
C ALA A 619 21.26 -21.79 3.70
N HIS A 620 19.95 -21.56 3.68
CA HIS A 620 18.96 -22.64 3.82
C HIS A 620 19.05 -23.63 2.65
N ARG A 621 19.11 -23.15 1.40
CA ARG A 621 19.30 -24.01 0.22
C ARG A 621 20.57 -24.85 0.31
N ALA A 622 21.69 -24.24 0.67
CA ALA A 622 22.95 -24.95 0.84
C ALA A 622 22.87 -26.07 1.90
N VAL A 623 22.16 -25.83 3.01
CA VAL A 623 21.91 -26.86 4.04
C VAL A 623 21.03 -27.98 3.48
N ALA A 624 19.98 -27.66 2.72
CA ALA A 624 19.14 -28.66 2.06
C ALA A 624 19.92 -29.52 1.04
N GLU A 625 20.95 -28.95 0.41
CA GLU A 625 21.87 -29.63 -0.50
C GLU A 625 23.00 -30.43 0.22
N GLY A 626 23.02 -30.40 1.56
CA GLY A 626 23.91 -31.22 2.39
C GLY A 626 25.06 -30.48 3.08
N LEU A 627 25.09 -29.14 3.02
CA LEU A 627 26.05 -28.35 3.80
C LEU A 627 25.68 -28.38 5.30
N SER A 628 26.70 -28.36 6.17
CA SER A 628 26.44 -28.30 7.62
C SER A 628 25.87 -26.95 8.03
N VAL A 629 25.09 -26.93 9.12
CA VAL A 629 24.54 -25.68 9.67
C VAL A 629 25.66 -24.78 10.20
N GLU A 630 26.76 -25.37 10.68
CA GLU A 630 27.96 -24.68 11.12
C GLU A 630 28.65 -23.92 9.96
N ASP A 631 28.69 -24.53 8.77
CA ASP A 631 29.27 -23.93 7.56
C ASP A 631 28.30 -22.94 6.87
N ALA A 632 27.01 -22.98 7.23
CA ALA A 632 25.95 -22.09 6.73
C ALA A 632 25.24 -21.34 7.87
N PRO A 633 25.94 -20.49 8.64
CA PRO A 633 25.44 -19.95 9.91
C PRO A 633 24.22 -19.03 9.78
N MET A 634 23.91 -18.50 8.59
CA MET A 634 22.70 -17.70 8.36
C MET A 634 21.42 -18.56 8.33
N SER A 635 21.52 -19.87 8.09
CA SER A 635 20.39 -20.79 8.09
C SER A 635 19.65 -20.83 9.43
N LYS A 636 20.30 -20.48 10.55
CA LYS A 636 19.66 -20.37 11.88
C LYS A 636 18.54 -19.33 11.97
N HIS A 637 18.49 -18.39 11.02
CA HIS A 637 17.43 -17.38 10.92
C HIS A 637 16.29 -17.80 9.98
N PHE A 638 16.39 -19.01 9.41
CA PHE A 638 15.34 -19.66 8.63
C PHE A 638 14.65 -20.71 9.51
N TYR A 639 13.32 -20.67 9.56
CA TYR A 639 12.51 -21.57 10.37
C TYR A 639 11.49 -22.30 9.50
N VAL A 640 11.27 -23.57 9.79
CA VAL A 640 10.28 -24.42 9.14
C VAL A 640 9.37 -25.00 10.22
N CYS A 641 8.06 -24.85 10.08
CA CYS A 641 7.11 -25.42 11.03
C CYS A 641 5.77 -25.78 10.40
N LYS A 642 4.99 -26.62 11.07
CA LYS A 642 3.61 -26.92 10.70
C LYS A 642 2.70 -25.81 11.23
N GLN A 643 2.05 -25.05 10.36
CA GLN A 643 1.23 -23.91 10.79
C GLN A 643 0.10 -24.26 11.77
N HIS A 644 -0.43 -25.49 11.69
CA HIS A 644 -1.51 -25.93 12.58
C HIS A 644 -1.06 -26.05 14.04
N ASP A 645 0.25 -26.14 14.31
CA ASP A 645 0.76 -26.13 15.68
C ASP A 645 0.50 -24.79 16.39
N PHE A 646 0.32 -23.70 15.65
CA PHE A 646 -0.06 -22.41 16.25
C PHE A 646 -1.45 -22.44 16.89
N ALA A 647 -2.34 -23.33 16.45
CA ALA A 647 -3.68 -23.47 17.05
C ALA A 647 -3.63 -24.00 18.50
N GLN A 648 -2.52 -24.65 18.90
CA GLN A 648 -2.34 -25.17 20.27
C GLN A 648 -2.19 -24.07 21.32
N ILE A 649 -1.77 -22.88 20.91
CA ILE A 649 -1.54 -21.75 21.80
C ILE A 649 -2.83 -20.90 21.90
N PRO A 650 -3.30 -20.55 23.11
CA PRO A 650 -4.44 -19.63 23.27
C PRO A 650 -4.26 -18.32 22.49
N GLY A 651 -5.24 -17.96 21.67
CA GLY A 651 -5.18 -16.80 20.77
C GLY A 651 -4.45 -17.05 19.44
N SER A 652 -3.94 -18.26 19.23
CA SER A 652 -3.29 -18.76 18.02
C SER A 652 -2.23 -17.82 17.41
N PRO A 653 -1.27 -17.28 18.19
CA PRO A 653 -0.22 -16.42 17.65
C PRO A 653 0.71 -17.19 16.71
N ILE A 654 1.20 -16.51 15.66
CA ILE A 654 2.17 -17.07 14.70
C ILE A 654 3.57 -16.92 15.28
N VAL A 655 4.03 -17.93 16.03
CA VAL A 655 5.31 -17.93 16.76
C VAL A 655 6.25 -19.00 16.23
N TYR A 656 6.63 -18.88 14.96
CA TYR A 656 7.44 -19.87 14.23
C TYR A 656 8.82 -20.16 14.84
N TRP A 657 9.35 -19.26 15.67
CA TRP A 657 10.63 -19.45 16.38
C TRP A 657 10.47 -20.17 17.73
N PHE A 658 9.24 -20.51 18.12
CA PHE A 658 8.97 -21.11 19.42
C PHE A 658 9.34 -22.61 19.40
N PRO A 659 10.22 -23.09 20.30
CA PRO A 659 10.63 -24.49 20.33
C PRO A 659 9.45 -25.45 20.53
N GLU A 660 9.49 -26.59 19.83
CA GLU A 660 8.46 -27.63 19.92
C GLU A 660 8.25 -28.14 21.35
N GLU A 661 9.33 -28.25 22.13
CA GLU A 661 9.28 -28.64 23.55
C GLU A 661 8.41 -27.71 24.40
N LEU A 662 8.41 -26.41 24.08
CA LEU A 662 7.58 -25.42 24.75
C LEU A 662 6.15 -25.41 24.20
N LEU A 663 5.95 -25.63 22.89
CA LEU A 663 4.61 -25.78 22.28
C LEU A 663 3.83 -26.91 22.98
N ASN A 664 4.48 -28.06 23.15
CA ASN A 664 3.88 -29.24 23.78
C ASN A 664 3.43 -29.01 25.23
N LYS A 665 3.93 -27.97 25.91
CA LYS A 665 3.46 -27.62 27.27
C LYS A 665 2.06 -27.01 27.27
N PHE A 666 1.60 -26.40 26.18
CA PHE A 666 0.24 -25.86 26.08
C PHE A 666 -0.84 -26.94 26.06
N GLY A 667 -0.51 -28.16 25.65
CA GLY A 667 -1.37 -29.34 25.77
C GLY A 667 -1.45 -29.94 27.18
N THR A 668 -0.69 -29.43 28.15
CA THR A 668 -0.64 -29.94 29.53
C THR A 668 -1.53 -29.15 30.49
N GLN A 669 -1.75 -29.67 31.70
CA GLN A 669 -2.57 -29.02 32.70
C GLN A 669 -2.01 -27.63 33.10
N SER A 670 -2.80 -26.58 32.91
CA SER A 670 -2.43 -25.21 33.30
C SER A 670 -2.16 -25.08 34.80
N LEU A 671 -1.12 -24.33 35.16
CA LEU A 671 -0.81 -23.97 36.55
C LEU A 671 -1.99 -23.25 37.23
N GLY A 672 -2.86 -22.58 36.47
CA GLY A 672 -4.07 -21.94 36.99
C GLY A 672 -5.05 -22.90 37.67
N SER A 673 -4.93 -24.21 37.42
CA SER A 673 -5.72 -25.23 38.11
C SER A 673 -5.21 -25.57 39.52
N GLN A 674 -3.96 -25.25 39.84
CA GLN A 674 -3.31 -25.57 41.12
C GLN A 674 -3.00 -24.32 41.95
N MET A 675 -2.69 -23.22 41.27
CA MET A 675 -2.34 -21.94 41.87
C MET A 675 -3.31 -20.87 41.40
N ARG A 676 -3.62 -19.95 42.32
CA ARG A 676 -4.32 -18.73 41.96
C ARG A 676 -3.31 -17.67 41.56
N PHE A 677 -3.60 -16.96 40.48
CA PHE A 677 -2.81 -15.83 40.00
C PHE A 677 -3.57 -14.53 40.28
N ALA A 678 -2.88 -13.44 40.62
CA ALA A 678 -3.48 -12.13 40.82
C ALA A 678 -2.51 -11.03 40.39
N ILE A 679 -3.09 -9.90 39.98
CA ILE A 679 -2.38 -8.63 39.82
C ILE A 679 -2.40 -7.94 41.17
N GLY A 680 -1.26 -7.39 41.62
CA GLY A 680 -1.20 -6.62 42.85
C GLY A 680 -2.01 -5.31 42.83
N MET A 681 -2.03 -4.64 43.96
CA MET A 681 -2.79 -3.41 44.17
C MET A 681 -2.17 -2.23 43.39
N ILE A 682 -3.04 -1.39 42.83
CA ILE A 682 -2.68 -0.04 42.37
C ILE A 682 -3.00 0.94 43.50
N THR A 683 -2.02 1.71 43.98
CA THR A 683 -2.20 2.67 45.08
C THR A 683 -2.87 3.98 44.64
N GLY A 684 -2.79 4.32 43.35
CA GLY A 684 -3.25 5.59 42.82
C GLY A 684 -2.34 6.80 43.12
N ASP A 685 -1.53 6.73 44.18
CA ASP A 685 -0.58 7.77 44.60
C ASP A 685 0.62 7.15 45.35
N ASN A 686 1.62 6.70 44.60
CA ASN A 686 2.82 6.09 45.19
C ASN A 686 3.59 7.08 46.08
N ASN A 687 3.59 8.38 45.76
CA ASN A 687 4.28 9.40 46.55
C ASN A 687 3.70 9.54 47.95
N ARG A 688 2.41 9.26 48.12
CA ARG A 688 1.75 9.27 49.43
C ARG A 688 1.86 7.94 50.17
N PHE A 689 1.71 6.82 49.46
CA PHE A 689 1.47 5.53 50.11
C PHE A 689 2.65 4.56 50.11
N VAL A 690 3.71 4.80 49.34
CA VAL A 690 4.85 3.88 49.21
C VAL A 690 6.14 4.55 49.65
N ARG A 691 6.95 3.85 50.44
CA ARG A 691 8.25 4.31 50.93
C ARG A 691 9.29 3.20 50.77
N TYR A 692 10.56 3.57 50.67
CA TYR A 692 11.65 2.61 50.90
C TYR A 692 11.74 2.28 52.39
N TRP A 693 12.21 1.06 52.71
CA TRP A 693 12.28 0.58 54.09
C TRP A 693 13.13 1.48 55.00
N PHE A 694 14.11 2.19 54.45
CA PHE A 694 15.00 3.11 55.17
C PHE A 694 14.41 4.52 55.36
N GLU A 695 13.28 4.84 54.72
CA GLU A 695 12.63 6.16 54.83
C GLU A 695 11.69 6.28 56.05
N VAL A 696 11.36 5.17 56.70
CA VAL A 696 10.33 5.10 57.75
C VAL A 696 10.86 4.42 59.02
N SER A 697 10.22 4.69 60.15
CA SER A 697 10.64 4.12 61.43
C SER A 697 10.38 2.60 61.48
N THR A 698 11.35 1.85 61.98
CA THR A 698 11.20 0.41 62.27
C THR A 698 10.11 0.15 63.31
N SER A 699 9.87 1.08 64.24
CA SER A 699 8.80 0.98 65.25
C SER A 699 7.39 1.09 64.65
N GLU A 700 7.26 1.68 63.47
CA GLU A 700 5.98 1.84 62.76
C GLU A 700 5.80 0.81 61.64
N THR A 701 6.72 -0.16 61.52
CA THR A 701 6.75 -1.15 60.45
C THR A 701 6.45 -2.56 60.97
N GLY A 702 5.47 -3.23 60.39
CA GLY A 702 5.11 -4.61 60.71
C GLY A 702 5.70 -5.61 59.71
N TYR A 703 6.50 -6.57 60.17
CA TYR A 703 7.07 -7.65 59.35
C TYR A 703 6.51 -9.02 59.75
N GLY A 704 6.32 -9.91 58.79
CA GLY A 704 5.96 -11.32 59.07
C GLY A 704 4.56 -11.55 59.65
N MET A 705 3.69 -10.54 59.62
CA MET A 705 2.38 -10.56 60.28
C MET A 705 1.28 -11.12 59.37
N THR A 706 0.23 -11.66 59.97
CA THR A 706 -1.06 -11.87 59.28
C THR A 706 -1.85 -10.56 59.21
N ARG A 707 -2.87 -10.48 58.35
CA ARG A 707 -3.74 -9.28 58.25
C ARG A 707 -4.39 -8.91 59.58
N THR A 708 -4.84 -9.89 60.36
CA THR A 708 -5.43 -9.63 61.69
C THR A 708 -4.39 -9.04 62.65
N GLN A 709 -3.20 -9.64 62.71
CA GLN A 709 -2.10 -9.11 63.53
C GLN A 709 -1.65 -7.72 63.08
N ALA A 710 -1.67 -7.43 61.78
CA ALA A 710 -1.35 -6.12 61.24
C ALA A 710 -2.30 -5.03 61.80
N VAL A 711 -3.61 -5.32 61.88
CA VAL A 711 -4.61 -4.42 62.49
C VAL A 711 -4.35 -4.25 63.99
N GLU A 712 -4.13 -5.34 64.72
CA GLU A 712 -3.88 -5.33 66.16
C GLU A 712 -2.58 -4.60 66.54
N SER A 713 -1.56 -4.68 65.69
CA SER A 713 -0.26 -4.05 65.91
C SER A 713 -0.30 -2.53 65.87
N GLY A 714 -1.27 -1.94 65.17
CA GLY A 714 -1.33 -0.50 64.91
C GLY A 714 -0.20 0.04 64.01
N ALA A 715 0.64 -0.83 63.43
CA ALA A 715 1.71 -0.44 62.52
C ALA A 715 1.16 0.24 61.26
N ILE A 716 1.98 1.10 60.65
CA ILE A 716 1.61 1.90 59.48
C ILE A 716 2.12 1.23 58.22
N TRP A 717 3.39 0.81 58.24
CA TRP A 717 4.13 0.38 57.07
C TRP A 717 4.29 -1.14 57.05
N PHE A 718 4.09 -1.74 55.88
CA PHE A 718 4.20 -3.18 55.70
C PHE A 718 4.93 -3.52 54.40
N PRO A 719 5.65 -4.65 54.34
CA PRO A 719 6.38 -5.08 53.15
C PRO A 719 5.54 -5.05 51.88
N TYR A 720 6.06 -4.40 50.84
CA TYR A 720 5.37 -4.20 49.58
C TYR A 720 6.21 -4.74 48.43
N ALA A 721 5.87 -5.96 48.00
CA ALA A 721 6.51 -6.61 46.88
C ALA A 721 6.11 -5.90 45.58
N SER A 722 7.01 -5.07 45.08
CA SER A 722 6.92 -4.53 43.73
C SER A 722 7.73 -5.36 42.74
N GLY A 723 7.58 -5.04 41.45
CA GLY A 723 8.60 -5.39 40.47
C GLY A 723 9.97 -4.85 40.88
N GLY A 724 10.99 -5.21 40.11
CA GLY A 724 12.36 -4.77 40.34
C GLY A 724 13.33 -5.46 39.41
N GLU A 725 14.62 -5.32 39.72
CA GLU A 725 15.72 -5.92 38.98
C GLU A 725 15.67 -7.46 39.00
N PHE A 726 16.44 -8.07 38.10
CA PHE A 726 16.53 -9.52 37.98
C PHE A 726 17.12 -10.16 39.24
N HIS A 727 16.29 -10.93 39.96
CA HIS A 727 16.70 -11.69 41.14
C HIS A 727 15.94 -13.02 41.23
N LYS A 728 16.68 -14.12 41.41
CA LYS A 728 16.19 -15.45 41.82
C LYS A 728 16.90 -15.82 43.13
N TRP A 729 16.30 -16.41 44.16
CA TRP A 729 14.91 -16.83 44.40
C TRP A 729 14.22 -15.96 45.48
N TYR A 730 14.88 -14.87 45.88
CA TYR A 730 14.50 -13.97 46.95
C TYR A 730 15.08 -12.57 46.66
N GLY A 731 14.52 -11.50 47.24
CA GLY A 731 15.02 -10.13 47.08
C GLY A 731 13.96 -9.16 46.57
N ASN A 732 14.40 -7.95 46.18
CA ASN A 732 13.54 -6.80 45.83
C ASN A 732 12.57 -6.34 46.94
N ASN A 733 12.88 -6.67 48.19
CA ASN A 733 12.11 -6.30 49.37
C ASN A 733 12.51 -4.92 49.87
N THR A 734 12.48 -3.93 48.97
CA THR A 734 13.01 -2.59 49.26
C THR A 734 11.92 -1.59 49.67
N LYS A 735 10.65 -1.90 49.39
CA LYS A 735 9.52 -0.97 49.58
C LYS A 735 8.55 -1.45 50.64
N LEU A 736 7.92 -0.48 51.28
CA LEU A 736 6.84 -0.64 52.24
C LEU A 736 5.64 0.19 51.77
N VAL A 737 4.43 -0.27 52.08
CA VAL A 737 3.18 0.43 51.79
C VAL A 737 2.45 0.78 53.08
N ASN A 738 1.83 1.95 53.10
CA ASN A 738 0.98 2.36 54.21
C ASN A 738 -0.33 1.55 54.18
N TRP A 739 -0.43 0.55 55.06
CA TRP A 739 -1.62 -0.28 55.25
C TRP A 739 -2.26 -0.07 56.64
N LYS A 740 -2.06 1.11 57.24
CA LYS A 740 -2.62 1.44 58.55
C LYS A 740 -4.15 1.28 58.54
N ASN A 741 -4.69 0.76 59.65
CA ASN A 741 -6.13 0.51 59.81
C ASN A 741 -6.69 -0.30 58.63
N ASP A 742 -5.98 -1.37 58.26
CA ASP A 742 -6.33 -2.25 57.15
C ASP A 742 -6.45 -1.53 55.80
N GLY A 743 -5.58 -0.55 55.56
CA GLY A 743 -5.54 0.21 54.31
C GLY A 743 -6.72 1.16 54.12
N HIS A 744 -7.43 1.57 55.18
CA HIS A 744 -8.61 2.45 55.08
C HIS A 744 -8.41 3.66 54.17
N ALA A 745 -7.26 4.34 54.25
CA ALA A 745 -6.97 5.50 53.40
C ALA A 745 -6.92 5.13 51.90
N LEU A 746 -6.26 4.03 51.54
CA LEU A 746 -6.24 3.53 50.16
C LEU A 746 -7.65 3.15 49.68
N GLN A 747 -8.47 2.57 50.56
CA GLN A 747 -9.82 2.12 50.22
C GLN A 747 -10.88 3.24 50.17
N THR A 748 -10.57 4.47 50.63
CA THR A 748 -11.55 5.55 50.76
C THR A 748 -11.20 6.83 50.00
N VAL A 749 -9.92 7.07 49.69
CA VAL A 749 -9.51 8.26 48.92
C VAL A 749 -10.06 8.17 47.50
N LYS A 750 -10.85 9.17 47.13
CA LYS A 750 -11.50 9.27 45.81
C LYS A 750 -10.63 10.02 44.81
N THR A 751 -10.90 9.79 43.52
CA THR A 751 -10.40 10.61 42.41
C THR A 751 -10.84 12.07 42.55
N ALA A 752 -10.16 12.99 41.84
CA ALA A 752 -10.42 14.43 41.93
C ALA A 752 -11.88 14.82 41.57
N ASP A 753 -12.53 14.04 40.71
CA ASP A 753 -13.94 14.18 40.32
C ASP A 753 -14.91 13.49 41.29
N GLY A 754 -14.41 12.79 42.31
CA GLY A 754 -15.20 12.07 43.31
C GLY A 754 -15.90 10.80 42.80
N ALA A 755 -15.67 10.40 41.54
CA ALA A 755 -16.42 9.34 40.87
C ALA A 755 -16.09 7.94 41.38
N ARG A 756 -14.84 7.68 41.78
CA ARG A 756 -14.39 6.37 42.26
C ARG A 756 -13.26 6.46 43.27
N VAL A 757 -12.99 5.37 43.99
CA VAL A 757 -11.78 5.22 44.81
C VAL A 757 -10.57 5.14 43.88
N GLN A 758 -9.49 5.85 44.22
CA GLN A 758 -8.30 5.98 43.38
C GLN A 758 -7.48 4.67 43.35
N ALA A 759 -7.30 4.04 44.50
CA ALA A 759 -6.64 2.74 44.62
C ALA A 759 -7.62 1.57 44.35
N HIS A 760 -7.11 0.45 43.84
CA HIS A 760 -7.92 -0.73 43.53
C HIS A 760 -7.06 -2.01 43.46
N ASN A 761 -7.70 -3.18 43.25
CA ASN A 761 -7.07 -4.51 43.22
C ASN A 761 -6.39 -4.93 44.53
N PHE A 762 -7.06 -4.68 45.67
CA PHE A 762 -6.51 -4.95 47.00
C PHE A 762 -6.25 -6.44 47.32
N ASN A 763 -6.96 -7.37 46.66
CA ASN A 763 -6.89 -8.83 46.90
C ASN A 763 -6.84 -9.18 48.40
N LEU A 764 -7.82 -8.69 49.17
CA LEU A 764 -7.82 -8.73 50.64
C LEU A 764 -7.71 -10.13 51.25
N ASP A 765 -8.11 -11.16 50.51
CA ASP A 765 -8.01 -12.58 50.86
C ASP A 765 -6.61 -13.17 50.60
N ARG A 766 -5.70 -12.41 50.00
CA ARG A 766 -4.40 -12.88 49.46
C ARG A 766 -3.19 -12.12 49.97
N ILE A 767 -3.35 -10.87 50.38
CA ILE A 767 -2.31 -10.10 51.06
C ILE A 767 -1.92 -10.74 52.40
N PHE A 768 -0.71 -10.48 52.87
CA PHE A 768 -0.15 -11.08 54.09
C PHE A 768 -0.17 -12.62 54.05
N LYS A 769 0.11 -13.21 52.88
CA LYS A 769 0.28 -14.66 52.72
C LYS A 769 1.51 -14.93 51.87
N THR A 770 2.22 -16.00 52.19
CA THR A 770 3.35 -16.47 51.39
C THR A 770 2.93 -16.69 49.94
N GLY A 771 3.76 -16.26 48.99
CA GLY A 771 3.49 -16.39 47.57
C GLY A 771 4.75 -16.26 46.74
N ILE A 772 4.62 -16.56 45.45
CA ILE A 772 5.66 -16.29 44.47
C ILE A 772 5.30 -14.99 43.76
N SER A 773 6.24 -14.06 43.70
CA SER A 773 6.11 -12.82 42.92
C SER A 773 7.13 -12.74 41.78
N TRP A 774 6.79 -12.00 40.74
CA TRP A 774 7.69 -11.71 39.61
C TRP A 774 7.42 -10.30 39.09
N THR A 775 8.39 -9.74 38.38
CA THR A 775 8.21 -8.45 37.70
C THR A 775 7.31 -8.64 36.48
N THR A 776 6.21 -7.89 36.36
CA THR A 776 5.20 -8.06 35.29
C THR A 776 5.76 -7.78 33.88
N ILE A 777 6.72 -6.84 33.76
CA ILE A 777 7.39 -6.47 32.51
C ILE A 777 8.91 -6.49 32.75
N THR A 778 9.67 -7.22 31.94
CA THR A 778 11.13 -7.32 32.03
C THR A 778 11.76 -7.36 30.64
N SER A 779 12.95 -6.79 30.49
CA SER A 779 13.80 -6.92 29.29
C SER A 779 14.83 -8.04 29.41
N GLY A 780 14.98 -8.64 30.60
CA GLY A 780 15.84 -9.82 30.84
C GLY A 780 15.03 -11.08 31.15
N GLU A 781 15.74 -12.15 31.51
CA GLU A 781 15.16 -13.46 31.85
C GLU A 781 14.02 -13.38 32.90
N PRO A 782 12.96 -14.20 32.78
CA PRO A 782 11.95 -14.31 33.81
C PRO A 782 12.56 -14.65 35.17
N SER A 783 12.18 -13.90 36.20
CA SER A 783 12.67 -14.08 37.57
C SER A 783 11.51 -14.17 38.54
N PHE A 784 11.56 -15.21 39.38
CA PHE A 784 10.53 -15.53 40.36
C PHE A 784 11.15 -15.48 41.76
N ARG A 785 10.41 -14.89 42.70
CA ARG A 785 10.87 -14.64 44.07
C ARG A 785 9.83 -15.14 45.06
N ILE A 786 10.29 -15.83 46.10
CA ILE A 786 9.43 -16.17 47.23
C ILE A 786 9.26 -14.91 48.08
N GLN A 787 8.01 -14.60 48.39
CA GLN A 787 7.61 -13.57 49.33
C GLN A 787 7.03 -14.28 50.53
N ASP A 788 7.64 -14.08 51.70
CA ASP A 788 7.19 -14.69 52.94
C ASP A 788 5.87 -14.09 53.43
N ASN A 789 5.37 -14.60 54.55
CA ASN A 789 4.23 -14.01 55.23
C ASN A 789 4.47 -12.51 55.52
N GLY A 790 3.42 -11.69 55.47
CA GLY A 790 3.52 -10.26 55.76
C GLY A 790 3.57 -9.31 54.56
N PHE A 791 3.66 -9.82 53.34
CA PHE A 791 3.75 -8.99 52.14
C PHE A 791 2.40 -8.59 51.55
N LEU A 792 2.32 -7.34 51.09
CA LEU A 792 1.37 -6.86 50.11
C LEU A 792 2.06 -6.78 48.74
N PHE A 793 1.28 -6.71 47.66
CA PHE A 793 1.80 -6.83 46.30
C PHE A 793 1.38 -5.64 45.44
N ALA A 794 2.33 -5.09 44.68
CA ALA A 794 2.08 -4.01 43.74
C ALA A 794 1.62 -4.52 42.38
N ASP A 795 0.94 -3.68 41.60
CA ASP A 795 0.55 -3.92 40.22
C ASP A 795 1.73 -4.29 39.29
N ALA A 796 2.91 -3.73 39.56
CA ALA A 796 4.15 -4.08 38.88
C ALA A 796 4.69 -5.50 39.24
N ALA A 797 4.03 -6.20 40.16
CA ALA A 797 4.35 -7.58 40.53
C ALA A 797 3.16 -8.53 40.31
N GLY A 798 3.36 -9.54 39.47
CA GLY A 798 2.43 -10.67 39.42
C GLY A 798 2.59 -11.55 40.67
N VAL A 799 1.49 -12.17 41.11
CA VAL A 799 1.46 -13.01 42.32
C VAL A 799 0.82 -14.36 42.05
N ALA A 800 1.47 -15.43 42.50
CA ALA A 800 0.95 -16.79 42.52
C ALA A 800 0.96 -17.34 43.95
N GLN A 801 -0.16 -17.93 44.37
CA GLN A 801 -0.32 -18.57 45.69
C GLN A 801 -1.14 -19.85 45.55
N GLY A 802 -0.91 -20.82 46.43
CA GLY A 802 -1.69 -22.06 46.47
C GLY A 802 -3.18 -21.80 46.70
N GLY A 803 -4.05 -22.55 46.02
CA GLY A 803 -5.48 -22.53 46.33
C GLY A 803 -5.74 -23.09 47.73
N GLN A 804 -6.61 -22.47 48.53
CA GLN A 804 -6.96 -23.02 49.85
C GLN A 804 -7.53 -24.43 49.68
N GLY A 805 -6.77 -25.45 50.09
CA GLY A 805 -7.20 -26.85 50.01
C GLY A 805 -6.10 -27.91 49.89
N ARG A 806 -4.84 -27.57 49.60
CA ARG A 806 -3.67 -28.47 49.74
C ARG A 806 -2.42 -27.70 50.07
#